data_AF-A0A969VC57-F1
#
_entry.id   AF-A0A969VC57-F1
#
_cell.length_a   1.000
_cell.length_b   1.000
_cell.length_c   1.000
_cell.angle_alpha   90.00
_cell.angle_beta   90.00
_cell.angle_gamma   90.00
#
_symmetry.space_group_name_H-M   'P 1'
#
loop_
_entity.id
_entity.type
_entity.pdbx_description
1 polymer ?
#
loop_
_entity_poly.entity_id
_entity_poly.type
_entity_poly.pdbx_seq_one_letter_code
_entity_poly.pdbx_strand_id
1 'polypeptide(L)'
;MIDRCKLYFRRWSGVLLISAIALILFYPKPQPVDRPSNYFLSSQAAFNQPSYYPLTQNVASNLYLPTGNWTGRLILPTPEQMQEFPAEDWVWFEVYHAPGNITQNLSAKKVRLTWSKRSNLTTNIKFTDSTKNSKRQGNVHPDRLNNRLQVGPLQSLAGARPNDDVTVSLSSVSIESKSDKFPILRTDSEPVQIAGRFYGLVAFIGPETGKNQALPKVCPGTAPCPSEYLRVRHYNPVSKQFDGTEETVRFPQQPPKRDGVFSSTPRQLEKSPVGKAGWYIYGAKDAAGIFTVQAIKPRSLFQLQPQQVIIGNHNGLSYIKVKNWQNTESRKGTAQTVLVDGKEQGKGNKDERSRNLVSEWKEGDSLRDSYGSRALLIHLFGGIGGKQGESVTAGTVTGHFAYGIATIVRDPFTQELQFDIEYEQIYANNPEAIIAGKTTWANYVGNLQRGWLGTRPISDVIIKLDAISRDYNFGGIVVSPLDELLEKLQTMAARYRTGDGTGSAAVTPATSCVQDSNQALYLTIESITKKVNSNPAIYDWMQAHPQDSETVRFQQLVALGNALKKQLIPLGIVRSDWQQNAKVLSGTGEEHKFIIGNNVFAALMSWRTIIPRGAQDELSRIFLKAGAQLWFIRTNQVGGWNPDIAPVAPTVLLGQFPILSSLVFRSFAGFTTFPDASGWSIVLWTLLVYGAITIPLGVSSGFLQASTPIGNLWSLLFMAIKVLIIPVFIEEWLFRVVLLPHPTEGSTLTAWMLSIGLSLLLYVVYHPLRAIGLFPQGYPTFCQPIFLIFTGFLGVACTFVYALTGSAWAAIFMHGMVAAIWLFGLGGQRQLFDKISRVSLSL
;
A
#
# COMPACT_ATOMS: atom_id res chain seq x y z
N MET A 1 -6.08 -54.43 16.00
CA MET A 1 -4.94 -53.94 15.17
C MET A 1 -5.16 -52.52 14.63
N ILE A 2 -6.37 -52.14 14.22
CA ILE A 2 -6.72 -50.83 13.64
C ILE A 2 -6.55 -49.64 14.63
N ASP A 3 -6.79 -49.83 15.93
CA ASP A 3 -6.64 -48.75 16.93
C ASP A 3 -5.19 -48.41 17.28
N ARG A 4 -4.26 -49.35 17.14
CA ARG A 4 -2.82 -49.04 17.28
C ARG A 4 -2.33 -48.21 16.08
N CYS A 5 -2.81 -48.48 14.87
CA CYS A 5 -2.46 -47.71 13.67
C CYS A 5 -2.86 -46.23 13.75
N LYS A 6 -4.04 -45.92 14.31
CA LYS A 6 -4.51 -44.52 14.49
C LYS A 6 -3.70 -43.74 15.53
N LEU A 7 -3.24 -44.42 16.59
CA LEU A 7 -2.41 -43.81 17.63
C LEU A 7 -0.98 -43.54 17.12
N TYR A 8 -0.43 -44.46 16.32
CA TYR A 8 0.86 -44.27 15.66
C TYR A 8 0.80 -43.15 14.62
N PHE A 9 -0.25 -43.08 13.79
CA PHE A 9 -0.38 -42.02 12.79
C PHE A 9 -0.42 -40.62 13.42
N ARG A 10 -1.15 -40.43 14.54
CA ARG A 10 -1.19 -39.16 15.29
C ARG A 10 0.16 -38.77 15.92
N ARG A 11 0.88 -39.74 16.49
CA ARG A 11 2.23 -39.50 17.05
C ARG A 11 3.24 -39.15 15.96
N TRP A 12 3.26 -39.88 14.85
CA TRP A 12 4.16 -39.61 13.74
C TRP A 12 3.83 -38.28 13.03
N SER A 13 2.56 -37.91 12.92
CA SER A 13 2.14 -36.60 12.38
C SER A 13 2.62 -35.45 13.26
N GLY A 14 2.50 -35.59 14.59
CA GLY A 14 3.00 -34.61 15.55
C GLY A 14 4.52 -34.48 15.54
N VAL A 15 5.23 -35.61 15.46
CA VAL A 15 6.70 -35.63 15.33
C VAL A 15 7.14 -35.02 14.02
N LEU A 16 6.52 -35.34 12.88
CA LEU A 16 6.83 -34.73 11.58
C LEU A 16 6.61 -33.21 11.57
N LEU A 17 5.53 -32.73 12.19
CA LEU A 17 5.26 -31.29 12.31
C LEU A 17 6.31 -30.60 13.20
N ILE A 18 6.64 -31.20 14.35
CA ILE A 18 7.67 -30.67 15.27
C ILE A 18 9.06 -30.73 14.63
N SER A 19 9.40 -31.80 13.92
CA SER A 19 10.66 -31.95 13.19
C SER A 19 10.74 -30.99 12.01
N ALA A 20 9.65 -30.73 11.29
CA ALA A 20 9.62 -29.71 10.23
C ALA A 20 9.78 -28.30 10.81
N ILE A 21 9.10 -27.99 11.92
CA ILE A 21 9.27 -26.72 12.64
C ILE A 21 10.70 -26.58 13.17
N ALA A 22 11.28 -27.63 13.76
CA ALA A 22 12.66 -27.64 14.22
C ALA A 22 13.66 -27.51 13.07
N LEU A 23 13.44 -28.19 11.94
CA LEU A 23 14.24 -28.02 10.73
C LEU A 23 14.17 -26.60 10.19
N ILE A 24 13.02 -25.93 10.27
CA ILE A 24 12.87 -24.52 9.85
C ILE A 24 13.53 -23.56 10.84
N LEU A 25 13.40 -23.81 12.15
CA LEU A 25 13.94 -22.96 13.22
C LEU A 25 15.46 -23.09 13.38
N PHE A 26 16.00 -24.30 13.16
CA PHE A 26 17.41 -24.64 13.33
C PHE A 26 18.15 -24.87 12.00
N TYR A 27 17.53 -24.58 10.86
CA TYR A 27 18.24 -24.59 9.58
C TYR A 27 19.41 -23.61 9.67
N PRO A 28 20.67 -24.04 9.48
CA PRO A 28 21.81 -23.14 9.54
C PRO A 28 21.63 -22.07 8.47
N LYS A 29 21.38 -20.84 8.91
CA LYS A 29 21.35 -19.69 8.01
C LYS A 29 22.79 -19.49 7.55
N PRO A 30 23.08 -19.55 6.23
CA PRO A 30 24.42 -19.27 5.75
C PRO A 30 24.86 -17.90 6.26
N GLN A 31 26.12 -17.81 6.72
CA GLN A 31 26.71 -16.54 7.10
C GLN A 31 26.57 -15.57 5.92
N PRO A 32 26.06 -14.34 6.14
CA PRO A 32 25.87 -13.41 5.05
C PRO A 32 27.24 -13.08 4.43
N VAL A 33 27.41 -13.48 3.17
CA VAL A 33 28.54 -13.05 2.36
C VAL A 33 28.42 -11.54 2.16
N ASP A 34 29.50 -10.80 2.36
CA ASP A 34 29.54 -9.36 2.11
C ASP A 34 29.19 -9.09 0.64
N ARG A 35 28.14 -8.29 0.44
CA ARG A 35 27.64 -7.93 -0.89
C ARG A 35 27.62 -6.41 -1.05
N PRO A 36 28.09 -5.87 -2.18
CA PRO A 36 27.93 -4.44 -2.46
C PRO A 36 26.45 -4.08 -2.59
N SER A 37 26.11 -2.85 -2.21
CA SER A 37 24.80 -2.27 -2.48
C SER A 37 24.67 -1.85 -3.95
N ASN A 38 23.44 -1.77 -4.45
CA ASN A 38 23.18 -1.25 -5.80
C ASN A 38 23.54 0.24 -5.89
N TYR A 39 23.39 0.98 -4.80
CA TYR A 39 23.91 2.34 -4.66
C TYR A 39 25.42 2.39 -4.89
N PHE A 40 26.20 1.53 -4.22
CA PHE A 40 27.66 1.50 -4.37
C PHE A 40 28.05 1.25 -5.84
N LEU A 41 27.47 0.22 -6.47
CA LEU A 41 27.75 -0.14 -7.87
C LEU A 41 27.38 1.01 -8.83
N SER A 42 26.18 1.58 -8.67
CA SER A 42 25.73 2.67 -9.54
C SER A 42 26.51 3.96 -9.34
N SER A 43 26.94 4.26 -8.12
CA SER A 43 27.70 5.47 -7.81
C SER A 43 29.10 5.48 -8.45
N GLN A 44 29.64 4.33 -8.86
CA GLN A 44 30.96 4.30 -9.54
C GLN A 44 30.93 5.02 -10.90
N ALA A 45 29.76 5.13 -11.54
CA ALA A 45 29.65 5.88 -12.78
C ALA A 45 29.74 7.38 -12.51
N ALA A 46 30.66 8.07 -13.21
CA ALA A 46 30.92 9.49 -13.00
C ALA A 46 29.64 10.35 -13.10
N PHE A 47 28.76 10.08 -14.08
CA PHE A 47 27.51 10.82 -14.28
C PHE A 47 26.48 10.67 -13.13
N ASN A 48 26.68 9.73 -12.21
CA ASN A 48 25.88 9.58 -11.00
C ASN A 48 26.46 10.35 -9.80
N GLN A 49 27.60 11.02 -9.95
CA GLN A 49 28.23 11.84 -8.92
C GLN A 49 27.83 13.32 -9.06
N PRO A 50 27.45 14.02 -7.97
CA PRO A 50 27.10 15.45 -8.05
C PRO A 50 28.21 16.33 -8.64
N SER A 51 29.48 15.97 -8.41
CA SER A 51 30.66 16.69 -8.91
C SER A 51 30.86 16.60 -10.42
N TYR A 52 30.17 15.69 -11.11
CA TYR A 52 30.20 15.59 -12.56
C TYR A 52 29.58 16.80 -13.27
N TYR A 53 28.70 17.52 -12.56
CA TYR A 53 27.94 18.63 -13.09
C TYR A 53 28.45 19.96 -12.52
N PRO A 54 29.02 20.87 -13.34
CA PRO A 54 29.51 22.17 -12.89
C PRO A 54 28.46 22.96 -12.11
N LEU A 55 28.79 23.61 -11.00
CA LEU A 55 27.79 24.32 -10.17
C LEU A 55 27.14 25.48 -10.92
N THR A 56 27.95 26.32 -11.58
CA THR A 56 27.48 27.42 -12.42
C THR A 56 27.23 26.89 -13.83
N GLN A 57 26.00 26.98 -14.32
CA GLN A 57 25.62 26.54 -15.65
C GLN A 57 24.74 27.58 -16.34
N ASN A 58 24.95 27.76 -17.64
CA ASN A 58 24.04 28.52 -18.49
C ASN A 58 23.22 27.54 -19.36
N VAL A 59 21.93 27.45 -19.06
CA VAL A 59 20.95 26.68 -19.83
C VAL A 59 19.97 27.64 -20.48
N ALA A 60 19.56 27.35 -21.72
CA ALA A 60 18.63 28.18 -22.45
C ALA A 60 17.25 28.12 -21.77
N SER A 61 16.81 29.22 -21.16
CA SER A 61 15.59 29.28 -20.35
C SER A 61 14.30 29.04 -21.12
N ASN A 62 14.34 29.16 -22.45
CA ASN A 62 13.25 28.78 -23.35
C ASN A 62 13.15 27.26 -23.59
N LEU A 63 14.21 26.49 -23.29
CA LEU A 63 14.26 25.03 -23.46
C LEU A 63 14.22 24.28 -22.13
N TYR A 64 14.82 24.87 -21.09
CA TYR A 64 15.00 24.26 -19.78
C TYR A 64 14.58 25.18 -18.65
N LEU A 65 13.85 24.63 -17.68
CA LEU A 65 13.42 25.31 -16.48
C LEU A 65 14.09 24.70 -15.24
N PRO A 66 14.36 25.48 -14.18
CA PRO A 66 14.80 24.93 -12.90
C PRO A 66 13.77 23.94 -12.33
N THR A 67 14.22 22.87 -11.69
CA THR A 67 13.33 21.82 -11.13
C THR A 67 12.54 22.27 -9.89
N GLY A 68 12.83 23.46 -9.36
CA GLY A 68 12.11 24.10 -8.26
C GLY A 68 12.64 25.52 -8.03
N ASN A 69 11.94 26.31 -7.23
CA ASN A 69 12.31 27.70 -6.95
C ASN A 69 13.64 27.80 -6.17
N TRP A 70 13.81 26.95 -5.16
CA TRP A 70 15.06 26.79 -4.43
C TRP A 70 15.50 25.35 -4.57
N THR A 71 16.60 25.11 -5.29
CA THR A 71 17.16 23.76 -5.44
C THR A 71 18.59 23.73 -5.02
N GLY A 72 19.02 22.60 -4.48
CA GLY A 72 20.37 22.44 -3.99
C GLY A 72 20.59 21.09 -3.36
N ARG A 73 21.82 20.89 -2.92
CA ARG A 73 22.25 19.65 -2.28
C ARG A 73 22.42 19.84 -0.78
N LEU A 74 21.88 18.89 -0.02
CA LEU A 74 22.08 18.84 1.42
C LEU A 74 23.46 18.24 1.72
N ILE A 75 24.18 18.91 2.62
CA ILE A 75 25.48 18.51 3.10
C ILE A 75 25.40 18.39 4.63
N LEU A 76 25.68 17.19 5.15
CA LEU A 76 25.67 16.98 6.60
C LEU A 76 26.88 17.70 7.23
N PRO A 77 26.69 18.57 8.24
CA PRO A 77 27.79 19.26 8.90
C PRO A 77 28.65 18.29 9.72
N THR A 78 29.95 18.60 9.83
CA THR A 78 30.89 17.79 10.62
C THR A 78 30.62 17.93 12.12
N PRO A 79 31.09 16.98 12.97
CA PRO A 79 30.95 17.10 14.41
C PRO A 79 31.50 18.42 14.98
N GLU A 80 32.61 18.93 14.43
CA GLU A 80 33.22 20.19 14.84
C GLU A 80 32.34 21.39 14.48
N GLN A 81 31.77 21.39 13.28
CA GLN A 81 30.83 22.44 12.85
C GLN A 81 29.54 22.46 13.67
N MET A 82 29.09 21.30 14.14
CA MET A 82 27.92 21.23 15.02
C MET A 82 28.15 21.87 16.39
N GLN A 83 29.40 21.89 16.89
CA GLN A 83 29.73 22.57 18.14
C GLN A 83 29.64 24.09 18.03
N GLU A 84 29.82 24.64 16.83
CA GLU A 84 29.64 26.08 16.56
C GLU A 84 28.16 26.50 16.70
N PHE A 85 27.22 25.59 16.40
CA PHE A 85 25.77 25.85 16.42
C PHE A 85 24.97 24.69 17.04
N PRO A 86 25.10 24.44 18.37
CA PRO A 86 24.63 23.21 19.00
C PRO A 86 23.13 23.17 19.33
N ALA A 87 22.42 24.30 19.25
CA ALA A 87 21.04 24.43 19.74
C ALA A 87 19.94 24.16 18.70
N GLU A 88 20.29 23.93 17.43
CA GLU A 88 19.33 23.81 16.32
C GLU A 88 19.59 22.58 15.45
N ASP A 89 18.53 22.00 14.86
CA ASP A 89 18.67 21.04 13.77
C ASP A 89 18.93 21.78 12.46
N TRP A 90 20.13 21.66 11.91
CA TRP A 90 20.55 22.37 10.71
C TRP A 90 21.47 21.54 9.82
N VAL A 91 21.53 21.91 8.54
CA VAL A 91 22.42 21.33 7.54
C VAL A 91 22.98 22.40 6.61
N TRP A 92 24.06 22.08 5.90
CA TRP A 92 24.53 22.92 4.79
C TRP A 92 23.65 22.67 3.57
N PHE A 93 23.31 23.75 2.85
CA PHE A 93 22.61 23.71 1.58
C PHE A 93 23.49 24.35 0.51
N GLU A 94 23.97 23.54 -0.44
CA GLU A 94 24.72 24.02 -1.60
C GLU A 94 23.72 24.41 -2.69
N VAL A 95 23.53 25.72 -2.87
CA VAL A 95 22.49 26.29 -3.72
C VAL A 95 22.81 26.04 -5.19
N TYR A 96 21.94 25.34 -5.90
CA TYR A 96 21.99 25.16 -7.36
C TYR A 96 21.14 26.20 -8.08
N HIS A 97 19.98 26.53 -7.52
CA HIS A 97 19.10 27.57 -8.04
C HIS A 97 18.40 28.30 -6.88
N ALA A 98 18.22 29.62 -7.04
CA ALA A 98 17.47 30.48 -6.15
C ALA A 98 16.63 31.48 -6.98
N PRO A 99 15.42 31.86 -6.54
CA PRO A 99 14.49 32.65 -7.35
C PRO A 99 14.77 34.16 -7.24
N GLY A 100 14.86 34.85 -8.38
CA GLY A 100 14.98 36.32 -8.43
C GLY A 100 16.41 36.87 -8.34
N ASN A 101 16.56 38.14 -8.71
CA ASN A 101 17.88 38.77 -8.92
C ASN A 101 18.67 38.99 -7.61
N ILE A 102 17.98 39.23 -6.49
CA ILE A 102 18.62 39.55 -5.19
C ILE A 102 19.30 38.30 -4.58
N THR A 103 18.77 37.11 -4.85
CA THR A 103 19.28 35.84 -4.30
C THR A 103 20.13 35.06 -5.30
N GLN A 104 20.24 35.50 -6.55
CA GLN A 104 21.12 34.88 -7.56
C GLN A 104 22.58 34.85 -7.09
N ASN A 105 23.02 35.83 -6.30
CA ASN A 105 24.34 35.88 -5.69
C ASN A 105 24.61 34.74 -4.68
N LEU A 106 23.59 33.97 -4.28
CA LEU A 106 23.70 32.78 -3.44
C LEU A 106 23.91 31.50 -4.25
N SER A 107 23.67 31.53 -5.57
CA SER A 107 23.90 30.37 -6.44
C SER A 107 25.36 29.92 -6.37
N ALA A 108 25.58 28.60 -6.34
CA ALA A 108 26.88 27.97 -6.13
C ALA A 108 27.56 28.27 -4.77
N LYS A 109 26.84 28.84 -3.79
CA LYS A 109 27.33 29.02 -2.42
C LYS A 109 26.72 28.00 -1.47
N LYS A 110 27.42 27.77 -0.36
CA LYS A 110 26.90 27.02 0.78
C LYS A 110 26.25 28.00 1.75
N VAL A 111 25.01 27.71 2.12
CA VAL A 111 24.22 28.48 3.08
C VAL A 111 23.69 27.54 4.16
N ARG A 112 23.41 28.06 5.36
CA ARG A 112 22.87 27.22 6.43
C ARG A 112 21.36 27.08 6.27
N LEU A 113 20.84 25.86 6.26
CA LEU A 113 19.41 25.57 6.25
C LEU A 113 18.97 25.08 7.64
N THR A 114 17.95 25.72 8.21
CA THR A 114 17.32 25.36 9.49
C THR A 114 15.80 25.45 9.38
N TRP A 115 15.08 24.99 10.40
CA TRP A 115 13.63 25.09 10.45
C TRP A 115 13.15 26.50 10.84
N SER A 116 12.00 26.91 10.30
CA SER A 116 11.29 28.12 10.74
C SER A 116 10.73 27.98 12.15
N LYS A 117 10.31 26.76 12.53
CA LYS A 117 9.88 26.39 13.89
C LYS A 117 10.75 25.27 14.42
N ARG A 118 11.21 25.37 15.67
CA ARG A 118 12.08 24.36 16.26
C ARG A 118 11.35 23.01 16.31
N SER A 119 11.95 22.00 15.68
CA SER A 119 11.52 20.61 15.86
C SER A 119 12.15 20.04 17.12
N ASN A 120 11.33 19.43 17.98
CA ASN A 120 11.79 18.71 19.16
C ASN A 120 12.10 17.23 18.87
N LEU A 121 11.87 16.77 17.64
CA LEU A 121 12.11 15.39 17.23
C LEU A 121 13.61 15.17 17.01
N THR A 122 14.31 14.65 18.01
CA THR A 122 15.72 14.30 17.89
C THR A 122 15.98 12.88 18.39
N THR A 123 17.04 12.25 17.90
CA THR A 123 17.40 10.89 18.30
C THR A 123 18.90 10.68 18.31
N ASN A 124 19.40 9.95 19.30
CA ASN A 124 20.79 9.49 19.34
C ASN A 124 20.93 8.23 18.49
N ILE A 125 21.93 8.17 17.61
CA ILE A 125 22.09 7.05 16.69
C ILE A 125 23.33 6.24 17.06
N LYS A 126 23.14 4.94 17.31
CA LYS A 126 24.21 3.98 17.52
C LYS A 126 23.85 2.66 16.84
N PHE A 127 24.71 2.20 15.95
CA PHE A 127 24.45 1.00 15.16
C PHE A 127 24.47 -0.26 16.02
N THR A 128 23.44 -1.08 15.83
CA THR A 128 23.34 -2.42 16.42
C THR A 128 24.04 -3.45 15.54
N ASP A 129 24.24 -4.67 16.06
CA ASP A 129 24.79 -5.76 15.24
C ASP A 129 23.84 -6.19 14.12
N SER A 130 22.53 -6.04 14.33
CA SER A 130 21.52 -6.22 13.27
C SER A 130 21.73 -5.22 12.12
N THR A 131 21.97 -3.94 12.44
CA THR A 131 22.29 -2.90 11.46
C THR A 131 23.55 -3.25 10.67
N LYS A 132 24.62 -3.69 11.36
CA LYS A 132 25.87 -4.12 10.71
C LYS A 132 25.63 -5.34 9.80
N ASN A 133 24.81 -6.31 10.22
CA ASN A 133 24.43 -7.47 9.42
C ASN A 133 23.65 -7.08 8.16
N SER A 134 22.65 -6.19 8.29
CA SER A 134 21.88 -5.68 7.15
C SER A 134 22.78 -4.94 6.15
N LYS A 135 23.76 -4.17 6.65
CA LYS A 135 24.77 -3.53 5.81
C LYS A 135 25.62 -4.55 5.03
N ARG A 136 26.08 -5.62 5.69
CA ARG A 136 26.82 -6.73 5.02
C ARG A 136 26.01 -7.40 3.91
N GLN A 137 24.68 -7.44 4.05
CA GLN A 137 23.75 -7.94 3.02
C GLN A 137 23.53 -6.95 1.85
N GLY A 138 24.21 -5.81 1.86
CA GLY A 138 24.18 -4.81 0.80
C GLY A 138 23.05 -3.79 0.90
N ASN A 139 22.42 -3.62 2.07
CA ASN A 139 21.50 -2.51 2.31
C ASN A 139 22.28 -1.24 2.69
N VAL A 140 21.76 -0.07 2.29
CA VAL A 140 22.36 1.21 2.61
C VAL A 140 21.81 1.76 3.92
N HIS A 141 22.73 2.10 4.82
CA HIS A 141 22.47 2.65 6.15
C HIS A 141 23.12 4.03 6.30
N PRO A 142 22.62 4.89 7.21
CA PRO A 142 23.14 6.24 7.42
C PRO A 142 24.47 6.22 8.19
N ASP A 143 25.52 5.66 7.59
CA ASP A 143 26.83 5.45 8.24
C ASP A 143 27.41 6.72 8.86
N ARG A 144 27.17 7.86 8.21
CA ARG A 144 27.63 9.20 8.62
C ARG A 144 26.94 9.73 9.88
N LEU A 145 25.84 9.09 10.28
CA LEU A 145 25.09 9.43 11.49
C LEU A 145 25.40 8.48 12.65
N ASN A 146 26.18 7.42 12.44
CA ASN A 146 26.52 6.48 13.50
C ASN A 146 27.33 7.18 14.61
N ASN A 147 26.95 6.96 15.87
CA ASN A 147 27.47 7.60 17.08
C ASN A 147 27.19 9.12 17.18
N ARG A 148 26.30 9.68 16.35
CA ARG A 148 25.88 11.08 16.47
C ARG A 148 24.73 11.23 17.46
N LEU A 149 24.77 12.28 18.27
CA LEU A 149 23.74 12.61 19.26
C LEU A 149 22.76 13.64 18.71
N GLN A 150 21.53 13.62 19.23
CA GLN A 150 20.47 14.59 18.94
C GLN A 150 20.26 14.87 17.44
N VAL A 151 20.28 13.81 16.63
CA VAL A 151 20.06 13.91 15.18
C VAL A 151 18.60 14.29 14.93
N GLY A 152 18.38 15.48 14.37
CA GLY A 152 17.06 15.96 13.96
C GLY A 152 16.68 15.59 12.52
N PRO A 153 15.48 15.97 12.05
CA PRO A 153 14.97 15.54 10.75
C PRO A 153 15.81 16.01 9.55
N LEU A 154 16.35 17.24 9.54
CA LEU A 154 17.21 17.73 8.44
C LEU A 154 18.52 16.96 8.38
N GLN A 155 19.18 16.78 9.52
CA GLN A 155 20.40 15.98 9.60
C GLN A 155 20.15 14.52 9.20
N SER A 156 19.01 13.93 9.61
CA SER A 156 18.64 12.57 9.22
C SER A 156 18.47 12.42 7.71
N LEU A 157 17.94 13.44 7.02
CA LEU A 157 17.77 13.47 5.57
C LEU A 157 19.11 13.64 4.84
N ALA A 158 19.93 14.60 5.27
CA ALA A 158 21.25 14.85 4.68
C ALA A 158 22.24 13.68 4.87
N GLY A 159 22.18 13.03 6.04
CA GLY A 159 23.04 11.91 6.41
C GLY A 159 22.51 10.53 6.03
N ALA A 160 21.38 10.44 5.34
CA ALA A 160 20.71 9.18 5.02
C ALA A 160 21.54 8.25 4.09
N ARG A 161 22.48 8.84 3.33
CA ARG A 161 23.33 8.13 2.38
C ARG A 161 24.81 8.23 2.76
N PRO A 162 25.66 7.29 2.26
CA PRO A 162 27.09 7.32 2.51
C PRO A 162 27.82 8.57 1.99
N ASN A 163 27.25 9.28 0.99
CA ASN A 163 27.82 10.51 0.43
C ASN A 163 26.81 11.66 0.47
N ASP A 164 27.31 12.91 0.42
CA ASP A 164 26.48 14.10 0.19
C ASP A 164 26.02 14.15 -1.27
N ASP A 165 24.93 13.45 -1.58
CA ASP A 165 24.32 13.41 -2.91
C ASP A 165 22.79 13.58 -2.90
N VAL A 166 22.23 13.99 -1.76
CA VAL A 166 20.80 14.25 -1.61
C VAL A 166 20.48 15.64 -2.15
N THR A 167 19.81 15.69 -3.30
CA THR A 167 19.35 16.94 -3.93
C THR A 167 17.89 17.16 -3.57
N VAL A 168 17.56 18.39 -3.16
CA VAL A 168 16.22 18.75 -2.71
C VAL A 168 15.74 20.06 -3.32
N SER A 169 14.41 20.20 -3.37
CA SER A 169 13.72 21.47 -3.55
C SER A 169 13.15 21.94 -2.21
N LEU A 170 13.20 23.23 -1.94
CA LEU A 170 12.64 23.85 -0.74
C LEU A 170 11.38 24.65 -1.08
N SER A 171 10.38 24.57 -0.20
CA SER A 171 9.15 25.38 -0.26
C SER A 171 9.16 26.41 0.86
N SER A 172 8.47 27.55 0.69
CA SER A 172 8.30 28.58 1.73
C SER A 172 9.59 29.00 2.43
N VAL A 173 10.60 29.42 1.67
CA VAL A 173 11.91 29.82 2.19
C VAL A 173 11.88 31.27 2.65
N SER A 174 12.32 31.52 3.89
CA SER A 174 12.68 32.87 4.35
C SER A 174 14.19 32.98 4.60
N ILE A 175 14.74 34.18 4.35
CA ILE A 175 16.16 34.47 4.49
C ILE A 175 16.35 35.35 5.72
N GLU A 176 17.23 34.92 6.63
CA GLU A 176 17.65 35.71 7.78
C GLU A 176 19.11 36.13 7.58
N SER A 177 19.35 37.41 7.27
CA SER A 177 20.69 37.97 7.00
C SER A 177 21.42 38.47 8.26
N LYS A 178 21.09 37.96 9.46
CA LYS A 178 21.57 38.52 10.74
C LYS A 178 22.92 38.00 11.25
N SER A 179 23.65 37.18 10.51
CA SER A 179 24.94 36.62 10.96
C SER A 179 26.08 37.10 10.06
N ASP A 180 27.10 37.73 10.65
CA ASP A 180 28.29 38.29 10.00
C ASP A 180 29.22 37.26 9.29
N LYS A 181 28.78 36.01 9.07
CA LYS A 181 29.59 34.97 8.40
C LYS A 181 28.88 34.20 7.27
N PHE A 182 27.60 33.80 7.42
CA PHE A 182 26.86 33.07 6.38
C PHE A 182 25.35 33.38 6.41
N PRO A 183 24.67 33.51 5.25
CA PRO A 183 23.21 33.66 5.21
C PRO A 183 22.50 32.39 5.69
N ILE A 184 21.39 32.56 6.41
CA ILE A 184 20.58 31.48 6.96
C ILE A 184 19.27 31.40 6.17
N LEU A 185 18.97 30.21 5.65
CA LEU A 185 17.68 29.87 5.07
C LEU A 185 16.82 29.15 6.12
N ARG A 186 15.55 29.54 6.21
CA ARG A 186 14.55 28.86 7.04
C ARG A 186 13.43 28.27 6.17
N THR A 187 13.08 27.03 6.45
CA THR A 187 11.95 26.31 5.81
C THR A 187 10.93 25.87 6.86
N ASP A 188 9.65 25.91 6.51
CA ASP A 188 8.55 25.43 7.36
C ASP A 188 8.14 23.97 7.06
N SER A 189 8.65 23.42 5.96
CA SER A 189 8.23 22.13 5.40
C SER A 189 9.45 21.27 5.05
N GLU A 190 9.24 19.94 5.08
CA GLU A 190 10.30 18.99 4.76
C GLU A 190 10.83 19.20 3.33
N PRO A 191 12.16 19.29 3.14
CA PRO A 191 12.75 19.37 1.81
C PRO A 191 12.32 18.20 0.91
N VAL A 192 11.87 18.51 -0.30
CA VAL A 192 11.41 17.51 -1.27
C VAL A 192 12.61 16.94 -2.02
N GLN A 193 12.83 15.64 -1.98
CA GLN A 193 13.89 15.01 -2.78
C GLN A 193 13.58 15.05 -4.28
N ILE A 194 14.51 15.60 -5.08
CA ILE A 194 14.38 15.82 -6.53
C ILE A 194 15.51 15.16 -7.32
N ALA A 195 15.30 15.00 -8.62
CA ALA A 195 16.30 14.58 -9.59
C ALA A 195 16.51 15.68 -10.63
N GLY A 196 17.76 15.91 -11.04
CA GLY A 196 18.11 16.97 -11.98
C GLY A 196 18.08 18.37 -11.36
N ARG A 197 18.84 19.29 -11.95
CA ARG A 197 18.83 20.72 -11.60
C ARG A 197 17.88 21.50 -12.49
N PHE A 198 17.71 21.04 -13.72
CA PHE A 198 16.82 21.59 -14.73
C PHE A 198 15.99 20.47 -15.36
N TYR A 199 14.90 20.85 -16.00
CA TYR A 199 14.08 19.94 -16.81
C TYR A 199 13.56 20.61 -18.08
N GLY A 200 13.33 19.82 -19.11
CA GLY A 200 12.81 20.25 -20.40
C GLY A 200 11.78 19.26 -20.95
N LEU A 201 10.94 19.69 -21.89
CA LEU A 201 9.94 18.86 -22.55
C LEU A 201 10.36 18.55 -23.99
N VAL A 202 10.59 17.27 -24.28
CA VAL A 202 11.19 16.83 -25.55
C VAL A 202 10.52 15.60 -26.16
N ALA A 203 10.72 15.39 -27.46
CA ALA A 203 10.56 14.10 -28.11
C ALA A 203 11.93 13.52 -28.44
N PHE A 204 12.14 12.22 -28.17
CA PHE A 204 13.33 11.50 -28.62
C PHE A 204 13.19 11.15 -30.10
N ILE A 205 14.14 11.60 -30.93
CA ILE A 205 14.15 11.33 -32.38
C ILE A 205 14.88 10.02 -32.67
N GLY A 206 15.99 9.78 -31.97
CA GLY A 206 16.84 8.60 -32.17
C GLY A 206 18.29 8.87 -31.77
N PRO A 207 19.22 7.94 -32.06
CA PRO A 207 20.63 8.13 -31.73
C PRO A 207 21.25 9.28 -32.53
N GLU A 208 22.31 9.86 -31.96
CA GLU A 208 23.19 10.79 -32.66
C GLU A 208 23.91 10.09 -33.82
N THR A 209 23.87 10.68 -35.01
CA THR A 209 24.40 10.10 -36.25
C THR A 209 25.72 10.74 -36.69
N GLY A 210 26.04 11.95 -36.20
CA GLY A 210 27.16 12.75 -36.69
C GLY A 210 28.50 12.57 -35.95
N LYS A 211 28.54 11.79 -34.86
CA LYS A 211 29.76 11.64 -34.03
C LYS A 211 30.05 10.16 -33.77
N ASN A 212 31.26 9.71 -34.11
CA ASN A 212 31.78 8.39 -33.73
C ASN A 212 32.04 8.36 -32.21
N GLN A 213 30.98 8.23 -31.43
CA GLN A 213 31.04 8.10 -29.97
C GLN A 213 31.13 6.62 -29.59
N ALA A 214 32.00 6.32 -28.62
CA ALA A 214 32.15 4.95 -28.14
C ALA A 214 30.84 4.46 -27.52
N LEU A 215 30.37 3.29 -27.97
CA LEU A 215 29.19 2.65 -27.40
C LEU A 215 29.53 2.08 -26.00
N PRO A 216 28.55 2.03 -25.07
CA PRO A 216 28.72 1.34 -23.80
C PRO A 216 29.17 -0.10 -24.02
N LYS A 217 30.06 -0.59 -23.16
CA LYS A 217 30.54 -1.99 -23.22
C LYS A 217 29.49 -2.99 -22.75
N VAL A 218 28.58 -2.56 -21.86
CA VAL A 218 27.62 -3.41 -21.16
C VAL A 218 26.25 -2.72 -21.16
N CYS A 219 25.21 -3.45 -21.52
CA CYS A 219 23.83 -2.99 -21.59
C CYS A 219 22.88 -4.20 -21.56
N PRO A 220 21.57 -4.00 -21.30
CA PRO A 220 20.59 -5.09 -21.38
C PRO A 220 20.38 -5.59 -22.81
N GLY A 221 20.05 -6.88 -22.95
CA GLY A 221 19.87 -7.56 -24.23
C GLY A 221 21.16 -7.88 -24.98
N THR A 222 21.06 -8.04 -26.29
CA THR A 222 22.19 -8.39 -27.15
C THR A 222 23.00 -7.17 -27.57
N ALA A 223 24.30 -7.37 -27.76
CA ALA A 223 25.18 -6.40 -28.41
C ALA A 223 24.76 -6.18 -29.88
N PRO A 224 25.09 -5.01 -30.48
CA PRO A 224 25.76 -3.87 -29.85
C PRO A 224 24.85 -3.10 -28.89
N CYS A 225 25.47 -2.38 -27.94
CA CYS A 225 24.76 -1.50 -27.04
C CYS A 225 24.25 -0.24 -27.76
N PRO A 226 23.09 0.30 -27.37
CA PRO A 226 22.60 1.57 -27.91
C PRO A 226 23.55 2.72 -27.55
N SER A 227 23.57 3.75 -28.39
CA SER A 227 24.26 5.02 -28.06
C SER A 227 23.64 5.65 -26.81
N GLU A 228 24.49 6.23 -25.95
CA GLU A 228 24.03 7.08 -24.85
C GLU A 228 23.67 8.49 -25.31
N TYR A 229 23.98 8.87 -26.56
CA TYR A 229 23.73 10.19 -27.09
C TYR A 229 22.54 10.14 -28.04
N LEU A 230 21.49 10.87 -27.67
CA LEU A 230 20.22 10.88 -28.37
C LEU A 230 19.94 12.28 -28.89
N ARG A 231 19.45 12.37 -30.12
CA ARG A 231 18.87 13.60 -30.65
C ARG A 231 17.46 13.74 -30.10
N VAL A 232 17.18 14.92 -29.58
CA VAL A 232 15.86 15.30 -29.07
C VAL A 232 15.39 16.55 -29.78
N ARG A 233 14.07 16.69 -29.85
CA ARG A 233 13.43 17.92 -30.29
C ARG A 233 12.61 18.51 -29.17
N HIS A 234 12.81 19.79 -28.90
CA HIS A 234 12.06 20.50 -27.87
C HIS A 234 10.63 20.81 -28.30
N TYR A 235 9.73 20.84 -27.32
CA TYR A 235 8.37 21.30 -27.52
C TYR A 235 8.36 22.78 -27.86
N ASN A 236 7.60 23.15 -28.90
CA ASN A 236 7.41 24.52 -29.30
C ASN A 236 6.07 25.03 -28.75
N PRO A 237 6.06 26.01 -27.83
CA PRO A 237 4.83 26.52 -27.24
C PRO A 237 3.93 27.26 -28.24
N VAL A 238 4.46 27.73 -29.37
CA VAL A 238 3.71 28.47 -30.40
C VAL A 238 2.94 27.50 -31.30
N SER A 239 3.61 26.50 -31.87
CA SER A 239 2.97 25.50 -32.75
C SER A 239 2.23 24.40 -31.96
N LYS A 240 2.54 24.26 -30.67
CA LYS A 240 2.10 23.16 -29.79
C LYS A 240 2.53 21.77 -30.27
N GLN A 241 3.67 21.70 -30.96
CA GLN A 241 4.25 20.47 -31.52
C GLN A 241 5.71 20.30 -31.11
N PHE A 242 6.26 19.11 -31.32
CA PHE A 242 7.70 18.88 -31.27
C PHE A 242 8.34 19.26 -32.61
N ASP A 243 8.40 20.57 -32.87
CA ASP A 243 9.05 21.19 -34.03
C ASP A 243 10.03 22.33 -33.62
N GLY A 244 10.35 22.40 -32.32
CA GLY A 244 11.31 23.37 -31.78
C GLY A 244 12.77 22.98 -32.00
N THR A 245 13.67 23.60 -31.24
CA THR A 245 15.12 23.35 -31.32
C THR A 245 15.46 21.87 -31.19
N GLU A 246 16.30 21.37 -32.10
CA GLU A 246 16.94 20.06 -31.95
C GLU A 246 18.28 20.19 -31.22
N GLU A 247 18.57 19.23 -30.35
CA GLU A 247 19.88 19.10 -29.73
C GLU A 247 20.24 17.65 -29.40
N THR A 248 21.52 17.43 -29.12
CA THR A 248 22.01 16.15 -28.62
C THR A 248 22.03 16.17 -27.09
N VAL A 249 21.34 15.23 -26.45
CA VAL A 249 21.41 14.99 -25.01
C VAL A 249 22.07 13.65 -24.73
N ARG A 250 22.64 13.49 -23.54
CA ARG A 250 23.13 12.20 -23.07
C ARG A 250 22.09 11.53 -22.18
N PHE A 251 21.63 10.35 -22.57
CA PHE A 251 20.89 9.41 -21.73
C PHE A 251 21.84 8.28 -21.31
N PRO A 252 22.38 8.31 -20.07
CA PRO A 252 23.38 7.33 -19.66
C PRO A 252 22.82 5.90 -19.58
N GLN A 253 23.58 4.94 -20.10
CA GLN A 253 23.39 3.52 -19.82
C GLN A 253 23.89 3.27 -18.40
N GLN A 254 22.96 3.01 -17.49
CA GLN A 254 23.32 2.71 -16.11
C GLN A 254 24.10 1.41 -16.02
N PRO A 255 24.99 1.25 -15.03
CA PRO A 255 25.65 -0.02 -14.76
C PRO A 255 24.64 -1.06 -14.24
N PRO A 256 24.94 -2.36 -14.37
CA PRO A 256 24.09 -3.41 -13.82
C PRO A 256 24.09 -3.36 -12.29
N LYS A 257 22.94 -3.68 -11.70
CA LYS A 257 22.80 -3.97 -10.27
C LYS A 257 23.43 -5.31 -9.93
N ARG A 258 23.49 -5.63 -8.63
CA ARG A 258 24.07 -6.88 -8.12
C ARG A 258 23.41 -8.17 -8.64
N ASP A 259 22.17 -8.06 -9.10
CA ASP A 259 21.37 -9.15 -9.71
C ASP A 259 21.45 -9.15 -11.25
N GLY A 260 22.26 -8.26 -11.84
CA GLY A 260 22.40 -8.10 -13.28
C GLY A 260 21.34 -7.22 -13.94
N VAL A 261 20.32 -6.77 -13.20
CA VAL A 261 19.26 -5.90 -13.72
C VAL A 261 19.79 -4.48 -13.88
N PHE A 262 19.41 -3.79 -14.95
CA PHE A 262 19.74 -2.38 -15.19
C PHE A 262 18.58 -1.49 -14.73
N SER A 263 18.86 -0.44 -13.94
CA SER A 263 17.83 0.53 -13.50
C SER A 263 17.14 1.23 -14.67
N SER A 264 17.88 1.53 -15.73
CA SER A 264 17.39 2.14 -16.96
C SER A 264 18.32 1.85 -18.14
N THR A 265 17.84 2.09 -19.36
CA THR A 265 18.60 1.94 -20.61
C THR A 265 18.05 2.87 -21.69
N PRO A 266 18.88 3.45 -22.58
CA PRO A 266 18.37 4.23 -23.72
C PRO A 266 17.78 3.34 -24.83
N ARG A 267 17.88 2.01 -24.71
CA ARG A 267 17.42 1.07 -25.75
C ARG A 267 15.95 1.29 -26.10
N GLN A 268 15.68 1.62 -27.36
CA GLN A 268 14.34 1.78 -27.95
C GLN A 268 13.46 2.84 -27.25
N LEU A 269 14.07 3.82 -26.58
CA LEU A 269 13.32 4.86 -25.88
C LEU A 269 12.48 5.71 -26.86
N GLU A 270 13.02 5.97 -28.06
CA GLU A 270 12.36 6.68 -29.16
C GLU A 270 11.13 5.93 -29.73
N LYS A 271 11.10 4.60 -29.54
CA LYS A 271 9.99 3.74 -30.01
C LYS A 271 8.93 3.52 -28.93
N SER A 272 9.14 4.03 -27.72
CA SER A 272 8.27 3.78 -26.58
C SER A 272 6.88 4.40 -26.79
N PRO A 273 5.78 3.63 -26.76
CA PRO A 273 4.43 4.14 -27.01
C PRO A 273 4.01 5.26 -26.06
N VAL A 274 4.47 5.23 -24.80
CA VAL A 274 4.14 6.24 -23.79
C VAL A 274 4.80 7.59 -24.08
N GLY A 275 5.83 7.60 -24.94
CA GLY A 275 6.59 8.77 -25.35
C GLY A 275 5.95 9.60 -26.46
N LYS A 276 4.83 9.15 -27.05
CA LYS A 276 4.17 9.85 -28.17
C LYS A 276 3.76 11.28 -27.83
N ALA A 277 3.34 11.53 -26.59
CA ALA A 277 2.99 12.87 -26.11
C ALA A 277 4.21 13.68 -25.63
N GLY A 278 5.42 13.12 -25.75
CA GLY A 278 6.67 13.69 -25.24
C GLY A 278 7.11 13.17 -23.87
N TRP A 279 8.33 13.55 -23.52
CA TRP A 279 9.01 13.22 -22.28
C TRP A 279 9.50 14.49 -21.61
N TYR A 280 9.24 14.63 -20.32
CA TYR A 280 10.03 15.53 -19.50
C TYR A 280 11.35 14.83 -19.18
N ILE A 281 12.47 15.49 -19.50
CA ILE A 281 13.82 15.05 -19.13
C ILE A 281 14.34 15.95 -18.01
N TYR A 282 14.87 15.35 -16.94
CA TYR A 282 15.44 16.06 -15.79
C TYR A 282 16.93 15.78 -15.75
N GLY A 283 17.76 16.81 -15.55
CA GLY A 283 19.21 16.66 -15.60
C GLY A 283 19.95 17.97 -15.41
N ALA A 284 21.19 17.99 -15.88
CA ALA A 284 22.05 19.17 -15.92
C ALA A 284 23.11 19.01 -17.01
N LYS A 285 23.75 20.10 -17.43
CA LYS A 285 24.89 20.03 -18.35
C LYS A 285 26.11 19.46 -17.65
N ASP A 286 26.83 18.60 -18.34
CA ASP A 286 28.16 18.13 -17.93
C ASP A 286 29.23 19.19 -18.23
N ALA A 287 30.49 18.89 -17.92
CA ALA A 287 31.62 19.79 -18.19
C ALA A 287 31.85 20.07 -19.70
N ALA A 288 31.32 19.22 -20.60
CA ALA A 288 31.36 19.43 -22.05
C ALA A 288 30.15 20.23 -22.56
N GLY A 289 29.25 20.67 -21.67
CA GLY A 289 28.05 21.42 -22.02
C GLY A 289 26.89 20.56 -22.54
N ILE A 290 27.00 19.23 -22.51
CA ILE A 290 25.95 18.30 -22.97
C ILE A 290 24.96 18.08 -21.83
N PHE A 291 23.67 18.27 -22.11
CA PHE A 291 22.63 17.99 -21.12
C PHE A 291 22.57 16.48 -20.87
N THR A 292 22.92 16.06 -19.66
CA THR A 292 22.92 14.65 -19.24
C THR A 292 21.69 14.39 -18.39
N VAL A 293 20.86 13.46 -18.87
CA VAL A 293 19.58 13.08 -18.26
C VAL A 293 19.83 12.24 -17.01
N GLN A 294 19.14 12.56 -15.93
CA GLN A 294 19.16 11.89 -14.63
C GLN A 294 17.79 11.30 -14.25
N ALA A 295 16.69 11.82 -14.81
CA ALA A 295 15.36 11.22 -14.70
C ALA A 295 14.49 11.54 -15.92
N ILE A 296 13.46 10.73 -16.17
CA ILE A 296 12.46 10.97 -17.21
C ILE A 296 11.03 10.82 -16.67
N LYS A 297 10.09 11.56 -17.24
CA LYS A 297 8.65 11.49 -16.93
C LYS A 297 7.82 11.54 -18.22
N PRO A 298 7.04 10.48 -18.57
CA PRO A 298 6.22 10.50 -19.78
C PRO A 298 5.04 11.47 -19.62
N ARG A 299 4.89 12.44 -20.54
CA ARG A 299 3.85 13.46 -20.45
C ARG A 299 2.43 12.89 -20.49
N SER A 300 2.21 11.84 -21.29
CA SER A 300 0.91 11.18 -21.50
C SER A 300 0.24 10.64 -20.23
N LEU A 301 0.99 10.42 -19.14
CA LEU A 301 0.46 9.88 -17.90
C LEU A 301 -0.13 10.92 -16.96
N PHE A 302 0.27 12.18 -17.12
CA PHE A 302 -0.06 13.25 -16.16
C PHE A 302 -1.09 14.23 -16.71
N GLN A 303 -1.34 14.22 -18.02
CA GLN A 303 -2.43 14.98 -18.61
C GLN A 303 -3.77 14.56 -17.99
N LEU A 304 -4.66 15.53 -17.76
CA LEU A 304 -6.02 15.29 -17.26
C LEU A 304 -6.94 14.72 -18.35
N GLN A 305 -6.49 13.67 -19.03
CA GLN A 305 -7.17 12.98 -20.11
C GLN A 305 -7.03 11.47 -19.89
N PRO A 306 -7.96 10.83 -19.17
CA PRO A 306 -7.85 9.40 -18.87
C PRO A 306 -8.12 8.61 -20.16
N GLN A 307 -7.35 7.54 -20.41
CA GLN A 307 -7.61 6.69 -21.58
C GLN A 307 -8.90 5.86 -21.43
N GLN A 308 -9.39 5.67 -20.20
CA GLN A 308 -10.65 5.00 -19.94
C GLN A 308 -11.38 5.62 -18.75
N VAL A 309 -12.71 5.73 -18.85
CA VAL A 309 -13.59 6.09 -17.71
C VAL A 309 -14.49 4.90 -17.37
N ILE A 310 -14.50 4.49 -16.10
CA ILE A 310 -15.31 3.40 -15.56
C ILE A 310 -16.30 3.98 -14.57
N ILE A 311 -17.59 3.73 -14.81
CA ILE A 311 -18.70 4.24 -14.00
C ILE A 311 -19.42 3.08 -13.32
N GLY A 312 -19.81 3.31 -12.07
CA GLY A 312 -20.62 2.41 -11.27
C GLY A 312 -19.78 1.54 -10.33
N ASN A 313 -20.29 1.36 -9.12
CA ASN A 313 -19.57 0.71 -8.03
C ASN A 313 -19.12 -0.72 -8.40
N HIS A 314 -19.99 -1.54 -9.00
CA HIS A 314 -19.63 -2.91 -9.40
C HIS A 314 -18.43 -2.95 -10.36
N ASN A 315 -18.46 -2.11 -11.40
CA ASN A 315 -17.38 -2.06 -12.39
C ASN A 315 -16.08 -1.50 -11.81
N GLY A 316 -16.18 -0.49 -10.95
CA GLY A 316 -15.02 0.06 -10.24
C GLY A 316 -14.34 -0.95 -9.34
N LEU A 317 -15.12 -1.71 -8.56
CA LEU A 317 -14.60 -2.79 -7.71
C LEU A 317 -13.94 -3.92 -8.53
N SER A 318 -14.54 -4.30 -9.66
CA SER A 318 -13.94 -5.25 -10.61
C SER A 318 -12.60 -4.75 -11.16
N TYR A 319 -12.51 -3.45 -11.46
CA TYR A 319 -11.27 -2.84 -11.94
C TYR A 319 -10.17 -2.87 -10.88
N ILE A 320 -10.47 -2.42 -9.65
CA ILE A 320 -9.53 -2.41 -8.52
C ILE A 320 -8.96 -3.81 -8.27
N LYS A 321 -9.84 -4.82 -8.17
CA LYS A 321 -9.43 -6.18 -7.79
C LYS A 321 -8.67 -6.91 -8.91
N VAL A 322 -9.11 -6.76 -10.16
CA VAL A 322 -8.68 -7.64 -11.26
C VAL A 322 -8.06 -6.87 -12.43
N LYS A 323 -8.77 -5.91 -13.02
CA LYS A 323 -8.38 -5.33 -14.33
C LYS A 323 -7.17 -4.41 -14.24
N ASN A 324 -7.07 -3.60 -13.19
CA ASN A 324 -5.78 -3.10 -12.71
C ASN A 324 -5.06 -4.33 -12.17
N TRP A 325 -4.06 -4.94 -12.77
CA TRP A 325 -3.60 -6.29 -12.38
C TRP A 325 -3.45 -7.20 -13.60
N GLN A 326 -4.49 -7.20 -14.42
CA GLN A 326 -4.65 -8.17 -15.49
C GLN A 326 -3.55 -8.05 -16.55
N ASN A 327 -3.10 -9.22 -17.03
CA ASN A 327 -2.18 -9.38 -18.16
C ASN A 327 -0.86 -8.59 -18.03
N THR A 328 -0.36 -8.37 -16.81
CA THR A 328 0.78 -7.48 -16.53
C THR A 328 1.99 -7.73 -17.44
N GLU A 329 2.44 -8.98 -17.57
CA GLU A 329 3.59 -9.36 -18.39
C GLU A 329 3.42 -8.98 -19.87
N SER A 330 2.28 -9.34 -20.48
CA SER A 330 2.00 -9.04 -21.89
C SER A 330 1.89 -7.54 -22.22
N ARG A 331 1.77 -6.69 -21.19
CA ARG A 331 1.61 -5.24 -21.33
C ARG A 331 2.93 -4.48 -21.14
N LYS A 332 4.06 -5.18 -21.09
CA LYS A 332 5.39 -4.56 -21.02
C LYS A 332 5.56 -3.47 -22.08
N GLY A 333 6.20 -2.37 -21.71
CA GLY A 333 6.39 -1.20 -22.58
C GLY A 333 5.15 -0.31 -22.73
N THR A 334 4.03 -0.64 -22.09
CA THR A 334 2.80 0.16 -22.15
C THR A 334 2.44 0.80 -20.81
N ALA A 335 1.59 1.81 -20.85
CA ALA A 335 0.98 2.42 -19.69
C ALA A 335 -0.52 2.69 -19.92
N GLN A 336 -1.26 2.94 -18.84
CA GLN A 336 -2.69 3.20 -18.84
C GLN A 336 -3.05 4.22 -17.75
N THR A 337 -4.04 5.06 -18.03
CA THR A 337 -4.69 5.98 -17.12
C THR A 337 -6.19 5.71 -17.14
N VAL A 338 -6.77 5.48 -15.97
CA VAL A 338 -8.17 5.07 -15.83
C VAL A 338 -8.84 5.85 -14.73
N LEU A 339 -9.91 6.58 -15.04
CA LEU A 339 -10.75 7.25 -14.07
C LEU A 339 -11.92 6.34 -13.67
N VAL A 340 -12.10 6.11 -12.38
CA VAL A 340 -13.16 5.28 -11.80
C VAL A 340 -14.04 6.15 -10.91
N ASP A 341 -15.35 6.13 -11.16
CA ASP A 341 -16.36 6.82 -10.36
C ASP A 341 -17.41 5.82 -9.83
N GLY A 342 -17.64 5.84 -8.52
CA GLY A 342 -18.52 4.89 -7.84
C GLY A 342 -20.02 5.19 -7.98
N LYS A 343 -20.39 6.40 -8.41
CA LYS A 343 -21.80 6.83 -8.49
C LYS A 343 -22.52 6.03 -9.58
N GLU A 344 -23.71 5.51 -9.26
CA GLU A 344 -24.52 4.69 -10.17
C GLU A 344 -24.89 5.43 -11.47
N GLN A 345 -25.25 4.67 -12.52
CA GLN A 345 -25.70 5.24 -13.80
C GLN A 345 -26.98 6.08 -13.60
N GLY A 346 -26.86 7.42 -13.65
CA GLY A 346 -28.01 8.31 -13.81
C GLY A 346 -28.53 8.32 -15.25
N LYS A 347 -29.72 8.88 -15.46
CA LYS A 347 -30.29 9.10 -16.81
C LYS A 347 -29.44 10.15 -17.55
N GLY A 348 -28.75 9.74 -18.62
CA GLY A 348 -27.92 10.63 -19.45
C GLY A 348 -26.98 9.87 -20.38
N ASN A 349 -26.39 10.56 -21.35
CA ASN A 349 -25.41 9.98 -22.27
C ASN A 349 -24.09 9.66 -21.51
N LYS A 350 -23.55 8.44 -21.71
CA LYS A 350 -22.31 7.98 -21.10
C LYS A 350 -21.12 8.89 -21.41
N ASP A 351 -20.99 9.36 -22.65
CA ASP A 351 -19.84 10.18 -23.08
C ASP A 351 -19.88 11.59 -22.49
N GLU A 352 -21.08 12.17 -22.38
CA GLU A 352 -21.29 13.45 -21.70
C GLU A 352 -20.92 13.34 -20.22
N ARG A 353 -21.37 12.28 -19.55
CA ARG A 353 -21.00 12.04 -18.15
C ARG A 353 -19.50 11.81 -17.96
N SER A 354 -18.86 11.05 -18.83
CA SER A 354 -17.40 10.86 -18.77
C SER A 354 -16.65 12.20 -18.89
N ARG A 355 -17.09 13.09 -19.80
CA ARG A 355 -16.52 14.45 -19.90
C ARG A 355 -16.76 15.28 -18.64
N ASN A 356 -17.98 15.22 -18.08
CA ASN A 356 -18.31 15.93 -16.85
C ASN A 356 -17.42 15.47 -15.67
N LEU A 357 -17.23 14.16 -15.49
CA LEU A 357 -16.36 13.61 -14.44
C LEU A 357 -14.91 14.09 -14.57
N VAL A 358 -14.37 14.14 -15.79
CA VAL A 358 -13.01 14.66 -16.03
C VAL A 358 -12.95 16.17 -15.74
N SER A 359 -13.99 16.93 -16.09
CA SER A 359 -14.03 18.38 -15.86
C SER A 359 -14.04 18.78 -14.38
N GLU A 360 -14.38 17.86 -13.47
CA GLU A 360 -14.27 18.09 -12.03
C GLU A 360 -12.80 18.22 -11.57
N TRP A 361 -11.83 17.76 -12.36
CA TRP A 361 -10.40 17.88 -12.06
C TRP A 361 -9.87 19.21 -12.62
N LYS A 362 -9.87 20.24 -11.78
CA LYS A 362 -9.48 21.62 -12.12
C LYS A 362 -8.49 22.19 -11.10
N GLU A 363 -7.79 23.27 -11.46
CA GLU A 363 -7.00 24.07 -10.51
C GLU A 363 -7.90 24.73 -9.46
N GLY A 364 -7.56 24.56 -8.18
CA GLY A 364 -8.13 25.29 -7.03
C GLY A 364 -9.59 24.98 -6.65
N ASP A 365 -9.83 24.82 -5.34
CA ASP A 365 -11.11 25.09 -4.62
C ASP A 365 -10.86 25.29 -3.09
N SER A 366 -9.62 25.57 -2.65
CA SER A 366 -9.25 25.75 -1.22
C SER A 366 -9.08 27.22 -0.85
N LEU A 367 -9.56 27.61 0.34
CA LEU A 367 -9.49 28.97 0.93
C LEU A 367 -8.05 29.43 1.22
N ARG A 368 -7.10 28.50 1.25
CA ARG A 368 -5.67 28.71 1.18
C ARG A 368 -5.17 27.83 0.05
N ASP A 369 -4.57 28.39 -0.99
CA ASP A 369 -3.25 27.94 -1.42
C ASP A 369 -2.86 28.42 -2.83
N SER A 370 -1.60 28.81 -2.89
CA SER A 370 -0.72 28.89 -4.06
C SER A 370 -0.46 27.51 -4.74
N TYR A 371 -1.16 26.44 -4.32
CA TYR A 371 -0.88 25.03 -4.63
C TYR A 371 -2.06 24.26 -5.23
N GLY A 372 -3.09 24.90 -5.80
CA GLY A 372 -4.11 24.23 -6.61
C GLY A 372 -4.96 23.17 -5.86
N SER A 373 -5.72 22.35 -6.61
CA SER A 373 -6.55 21.28 -6.03
C SER A 373 -5.68 20.08 -5.66
N ARG A 374 -5.66 19.71 -4.38
CA ARG A 374 -4.89 18.56 -3.86
C ARG A 374 -5.75 17.30 -3.83
N ALA A 375 -5.12 16.14 -3.94
CA ALA A 375 -5.74 14.83 -3.84
C ALA A 375 -4.80 13.85 -3.13
N LEU A 376 -5.36 12.90 -2.38
CA LEU A 376 -4.58 11.86 -1.72
C LEU A 376 -4.07 10.87 -2.77
N LEU A 377 -2.82 10.45 -2.68
CA LEU A 377 -2.24 9.43 -3.54
C LEU A 377 -1.98 8.14 -2.76
N ILE A 378 -2.27 7.00 -3.38
CA ILE A 378 -1.78 5.69 -2.94
C ILE A 378 -0.88 5.09 -4.04
N HIS A 379 0.36 4.78 -3.68
CA HIS A 379 1.33 4.14 -4.55
C HIS A 379 1.37 2.63 -4.33
N LEU A 380 1.49 1.85 -5.42
CA LEU A 380 1.86 0.45 -5.38
C LEU A 380 2.76 0.08 -6.57
N PHE A 381 3.82 -0.70 -6.36
CA PHE A 381 4.55 -1.37 -7.44
C PHE A 381 4.55 -2.89 -7.32
N GLY A 382 4.85 -3.58 -8.43
CA GLY A 382 5.01 -5.04 -8.51
C GLY A 382 6.46 -5.53 -8.57
N GLY A 383 6.62 -6.79 -8.94
CA GLY A 383 7.91 -7.48 -9.00
C GLY A 383 8.60 -7.36 -10.36
N ILE A 384 9.86 -7.80 -10.38
CA ILE A 384 10.65 -7.99 -11.60
C ILE A 384 10.68 -9.50 -11.90
N GLY A 385 10.21 -9.91 -13.06
CA GLY A 385 10.27 -11.28 -13.58
C GLY A 385 11.26 -11.39 -14.75
N GLY A 386 11.16 -12.47 -15.52
CA GLY A 386 12.06 -12.74 -16.65
C GLY A 386 13.34 -13.46 -16.24
N LYS A 387 14.33 -13.51 -17.14
CA LYS A 387 15.61 -14.22 -16.92
C LYS A 387 16.41 -13.65 -15.75
N GLN A 388 16.32 -12.34 -15.55
CA GLN A 388 16.95 -11.62 -14.43
C GLN A 388 15.91 -11.23 -13.35
N GLY A 389 14.83 -12.01 -13.23
CA GLY A 389 13.76 -11.75 -12.27
C GLY A 389 14.17 -11.98 -10.82
N GLU A 390 13.41 -11.38 -9.92
CA GLU A 390 13.50 -11.59 -8.47
C GLU A 390 12.95 -12.97 -8.09
N SER A 391 13.52 -13.57 -7.04
CA SER A 391 12.94 -14.78 -6.45
C SER A 391 11.64 -14.43 -5.73
N VAL A 392 10.61 -15.23 -5.97
CA VAL A 392 9.30 -15.06 -5.33
C VAL A 392 9.22 -15.98 -4.12
N THR A 393 9.13 -15.39 -2.93
CA THR A 393 9.01 -16.14 -1.67
C THR A 393 7.56 -16.59 -1.47
N ALA A 394 7.36 -17.90 -1.28
CA ALA A 394 6.03 -18.49 -1.06
C ALA A 394 4.98 -18.01 -2.08
N GLY A 395 5.36 -17.90 -3.35
CA GLY A 395 4.44 -17.45 -4.41
C GLY A 395 3.83 -16.05 -4.20
N THR A 396 4.47 -15.19 -3.39
CA THR A 396 3.98 -13.84 -3.05
C THR A 396 4.90 -12.76 -3.59
N VAL A 397 4.35 -11.88 -4.42
CA VAL A 397 5.04 -10.67 -4.91
C VAL A 397 4.55 -9.49 -4.06
N THR A 398 5.33 -9.11 -3.05
CA THR A 398 4.87 -8.16 -2.02
C THR A 398 4.63 -6.76 -2.56
N GLY A 399 5.56 -6.22 -3.37
CA GLY A 399 5.53 -4.82 -3.80
C GLY A 399 5.92 -3.84 -2.68
N HIS A 400 5.56 -2.58 -2.85
CA HIS A 400 5.73 -1.51 -1.85
C HIS A 400 4.53 -0.57 -1.86
N PHE A 401 4.15 -0.06 -0.69
CA PHE A 401 3.02 0.85 -0.50
C PHE A 401 3.52 2.19 0.04
N ALA A 402 3.01 3.29 -0.49
CA ALA A 402 3.23 4.61 0.09
C ALA A 402 2.00 5.51 -0.11
N TYR A 403 1.87 6.52 0.74
CA TYR A 403 0.98 7.65 0.49
C TYR A 403 1.73 8.75 -0.27
N GLY A 404 0.99 9.75 -0.73
CA GLY A 404 1.52 10.96 -1.34
C GLY A 404 0.41 11.95 -1.61
N ILE A 405 0.75 13.00 -2.35
CA ILE A 405 -0.18 14.03 -2.79
C ILE A 405 -0.05 14.18 -4.30
N ALA A 406 -1.20 14.27 -4.97
CA ALA A 406 -1.27 14.76 -6.33
C ALA A 406 -1.90 16.15 -6.32
N THR A 407 -1.30 17.07 -7.05
CA THR A 407 -1.75 18.44 -7.21
C THR A 407 -2.02 18.72 -8.68
N ILE A 408 -3.08 19.45 -9.00
CA ILE A 408 -3.31 19.92 -10.36
C ILE A 408 -2.56 21.23 -10.57
N VAL A 409 -1.64 21.25 -11.53
CA VAL A 409 -0.81 22.41 -11.88
C VAL A 409 -0.87 22.71 -13.38
N ARG A 410 -0.60 23.96 -13.74
CA ARG A 410 -0.36 24.37 -15.13
C ARG A 410 1.07 24.04 -15.54
N ASP A 411 1.23 23.25 -16.59
CA ASP A 411 2.52 22.98 -17.18
C ASP A 411 3.13 24.24 -17.80
N PRO A 412 4.33 24.70 -17.42
CA PRO A 412 4.89 25.93 -17.94
C PRO A 412 5.23 25.85 -19.44
N PHE A 413 5.52 24.66 -19.98
CA PHE A 413 5.82 24.48 -21.40
C PHE A 413 4.56 24.48 -22.28
N THR A 414 3.52 23.72 -21.88
CA THR A 414 2.33 23.51 -22.72
C THR A 414 1.12 24.36 -22.31
N GLN A 415 1.14 24.94 -21.11
CA GLN A 415 0.02 25.65 -20.46
C GLN A 415 -1.20 24.76 -20.20
N GLU A 416 -1.09 23.44 -20.39
CA GLU A 416 -2.12 22.45 -20.07
C GLU A 416 -2.12 22.12 -18.57
N LEU A 417 -3.28 21.68 -18.07
CA LEU A 417 -3.38 21.14 -16.72
C LEU A 417 -2.83 19.72 -16.67
N GLN A 418 -2.04 19.43 -15.65
CA GLN A 418 -1.52 18.09 -15.38
C GLN A 418 -1.42 17.81 -13.88
N PHE A 419 -1.28 16.53 -13.53
CA PHE A 419 -0.89 16.13 -12.19
C PHE A 419 0.60 16.41 -11.95
N ASP A 420 0.89 17.08 -10.84
CA ASP A 420 2.17 17.04 -10.16
C ASP A 420 2.06 16.08 -8.97
N ILE A 421 3.00 15.15 -8.86
CA ILE A 421 2.89 14.03 -7.91
C ILE A 421 4.13 13.98 -7.01
N GLU A 422 3.87 14.02 -5.72
CA GLU A 422 4.87 13.86 -4.66
C GLU A 422 4.48 12.67 -3.77
N TYR A 423 5.46 11.84 -3.43
CA TYR A 423 5.30 10.71 -2.52
C TYR A 423 5.81 11.05 -1.14
N GLU A 424 5.16 10.48 -0.13
CA GLU A 424 5.63 10.42 1.25
C GLU A 424 6.10 8.99 1.55
N GLN A 425 7.38 8.74 1.28
CA GLN A 425 7.92 7.39 1.33
C GLN A 425 8.23 6.96 2.76
N ILE A 426 7.48 5.98 3.28
CA ILE A 426 7.86 5.23 4.48
C ILE A 426 8.62 3.98 4.01
N TYR A 427 9.91 4.13 3.73
CA TYR A 427 10.70 3.12 3.02
C TYR A 427 11.88 2.64 3.88
N ALA A 428 11.93 1.33 4.14
CA ALA A 428 13.00 0.71 4.92
C ALA A 428 14.39 0.84 4.24
N ASN A 429 15.48 0.68 5.01
CA ASN A 429 16.81 0.66 4.44
C ASN A 429 16.92 -0.41 3.33
N ASN A 430 17.46 -0.03 2.18
CA ASN A 430 17.40 -0.83 0.96
C ASN A 430 18.69 -0.71 0.13
N PRO A 431 18.91 -1.61 -0.84
CA PRO A 431 20.13 -1.60 -1.65
C PRO A 431 20.27 -0.40 -2.60
N GLU A 432 19.15 0.24 -2.98
CA GLU A 432 19.10 1.36 -3.94
C GLU A 432 19.38 2.73 -3.29
N ALA A 433 19.47 2.76 -1.95
CA ALA A 433 19.54 3.99 -1.17
C ALA A 433 18.37 4.96 -1.44
N ILE A 434 17.16 4.40 -1.62
CA ILE A 434 15.90 5.17 -1.53
C ILE A 434 15.74 5.62 -0.07
N ILE A 435 15.49 6.91 0.13
CA ILE A 435 15.40 7.53 1.46
C ILE A 435 13.92 7.74 1.81
N ALA A 436 13.53 7.39 3.04
CA ALA A 436 12.21 7.70 3.56
C ALA A 436 12.00 9.23 3.66
N GLY A 437 10.82 9.71 3.28
CA GLY A 437 10.42 11.12 3.30
C GLY A 437 9.87 11.60 1.98
N LYS A 438 9.66 12.91 1.90
CA LYS A 438 9.04 13.56 0.74
C LYS A 438 9.92 13.48 -0.52
N THR A 439 9.33 13.07 -1.65
CA THR A 439 10.05 12.95 -2.93
C THR A 439 9.15 13.11 -4.15
N THR A 440 9.66 13.76 -5.21
CA THR A 440 8.93 13.89 -6.48
C THR A 440 8.80 12.58 -7.24
N TRP A 441 7.80 12.49 -8.11
CA TRP A 441 7.65 11.36 -9.03
C TRP A 441 8.88 11.11 -9.89
N ALA A 442 9.47 12.18 -10.43
CA ALA A 442 10.67 12.09 -11.24
C ALA A 442 11.85 11.48 -10.47
N ASN A 443 12.00 11.77 -9.17
CA ASN A 443 13.08 11.21 -8.37
C ASN A 443 12.82 9.76 -7.92
N TYR A 444 11.59 9.42 -7.55
CA TYR A 444 11.28 8.09 -7.03
C TYR A 444 11.03 7.05 -8.13
N VAL A 445 10.29 7.43 -9.17
CA VAL A 445 9.91 6.54 -10.27
C VAL A 445 10.83 6.76 -11.48
N GLY A 446 10.96 8.01 -11.92
CA GLY A 446 11.63 8.36 -13.17
C GLY A 446 13.15 8.36 -13.16
N ASN A 447 13.79 8.26 -11.99
CA ASN A 447 15.23 8.41 -11.82
C ASN A 447 15.98 7.27 -12.51
N LEU A 448 16.97 7.62 -13.34
CA LEU A 448 17.69 6.64 -14.13
C LEU A 448 18.55 5.73 -13.25
N GLN A 449 19.15 6.26 -12.19
CA GLN A 449 20.06 5.53 -11.30
C GLN A 449 19.31 4.54 -10.40
N ARG A 450 18.23 4.97 -9.76
CA ARG A 450 17.56 4.24 -8.66
C ARG A 450 16.04 4.16 -8.75
N GLY A 451 15.45 4.77 -9.77
CA GLY A 451 14.00 4.77 -9.98
C GLY A 451 13.48 3.44 -10.52
N TRP A 452 12.15 3.31 -10.51
CA TRP A 452 11.46 2.06 -10.82
C TRP A 452 10.84 2.00 -12.23
N LEU A 453 10.79 3.12 -12.98
CA LEU A 453 10.03 3.23 -14.24
C LEU A 453 10.41 2.18 -15.30
N GLY A 454 11.69 1.83 -15.39
CA GLY A 454 12.20 0.85 -16.36
C GLY A 454 12.16 -0.60 -15.87
N THR A 455 11.98 -0.82 -14.57
CA THR A 455 12.22 -2.15 -13.95
C THR A 455 11.00 -2.77 -13.32
N ARG A 456 10.04 -1.99 -12.81
CA ARG A 456 8.83 -2.51 -12.15
C ARG A 456 7.55 -1.99 -12.80
N PRO A 457 6.45 -2.75 -12.75
CA PRO A 457 5.14 -2.20 -13.03
C PRO A 457 4.64 -1.41 -11.80
N ILE A 458 3.97 -0.28 -12.04
CA ILE A 458 3.47 0.64 -11.01
C ILE A 458 1.97 0.84 -11.20
N SER A 459 1.25 1.09 -10.12
CA SER A 459 -0.12 1.60 -10.09
C SER A 459 -0.24 2.66 -9.00
N ASP A 460 -0.24 3.92 -9.42
CA ASP A 460 -0.62 5.05 -8.58
C ASP A 460 -2.14 5.23 -8.62
N VAL A 461 -2.77 5.52 -7.49
CA VAL A 461 -4.21 5.81 -7.36
C VAL A 461 -4.37 7.18 -6.74
N ILE A 462 -4.83 8.15 -7.53
CA ILE A 462 -5.13 9.49 -7.07
C ILE A 462 -6.60 9.52 -6.65
N ILE A 463 -6.84 9.92 -5.41
CA ILE A 463 -8.13 9.84 -4.74
C ILE A 463 -8.64 11.25 -4.50
N LYS A 464 -9.72 11.59 -5.20
CA LYS A 464 -10.45 12.83 -4.97
C LYS A 464 -11.70 12.54 -4.15
N LEU A 465 -11.69 13.02 -2.91
CA LEU A 465 -12.81 12.97 -1.98
C LEU A 465 -12.74 14.23 -1.13
N ASP A 466 -13.66 15.16 -1.33
CA ASP A 466 -13.64 16.47 -0.68
C ASP A 466 -13.47 16.40 0.84
N ALA A 467 -14.01 15.37 1.50
CA ALA A 467 -13.90 15.14 2.93
C ALA A 467 -12.46 14.94 3.45
N ILE A 468 -11.52 14.55 2.59
CA ILE A 468 -10.10 14.49 2.94
C ILE A 468 -9.28 15.51 2.15
N SER A 469 -9.66 15.80 0.91
CA SER A 469 -8.81 16.52 -0.06
C SER A 469 -8.95 18.04 -0.01
N ARG A 470 -9.84 18.58 0.83
CA ARG A 470 -10.07 20.02 0.98
C ARG A 470 -10.06 20.40 2.46
N ASP A 471 -9.57 21.60 2.74
CA ASP A 471 -9.55 22.19 4.07
C ASP A 471 -10.97 22.55 4.53
N TYR A 472 -11.23 22.35 5.82
CA TYR A 472 -12.45 22.78 6.51
C TYR A 472 -12.30 24.20 7.03
N ASN A 473 -13.37 24.99 6.95
CA ASN A 473 -13.46 26.30 7.60
C ASN A 473 -14.71 26.39 8.49
N PHE A 474 -14.54 26.13 9.78
CA PHE A 474 -15.61 26.23 10.77
C PHE A 474 -15.61 27.62 11.41
N GLY A 475 -16.37 28.56 10.83
CA GLY A 475 -16.50 29.91 11.38
C GLY A 475 -15.17 30.68 11.51
N GLY A 476 -14.24 30.47 10.57
CA GLY A 476 -12.90 31.07 10.56
C GLY A 476 -11.79 30.14 11.08
N ILE A 477 -12.13 28.99 11.67
CA ILE A 477 -11.16 28.01 12.15
C ILE A 477 -10.87 26.99 11.04
N VAL A 478 -9.64 27.02 10.52
CA VAL A 478 -9.21 26.14 9.43
C VAL A 478 -8.65 24.82 9.95
N VAL A 479 -9.10 23.70 9.37
CA VAL A 479 -8.59 22.35 9.65
C VAL A 479 -8.26 21.66 8.32
N SER A 480 -7.00 21.28 8.10
CA SER A 480 -6.53 20.61 6.89
C SER A 480 -6.25 19.12 7.15
N PRO A 481 -7.03 18.18 6.57
CA PRO A 481 -6.79 16.76 6.76
C PRO A 481 -5.50 16.26 6.13
N LEU A 482 -5.16 16.78 4.93
CA LEU A 482 -3.95 16.36 4.24
C LEU A 482 -2.70 16.88 4.96
N ASP A 483 -2.70 18.10 5.50
CA ASP A 483 -1.51 18.61 6.20
C ASP A 483 -1.26 17.85 7.51
N GLU A 484 -2.31 17.50 8.26
CA GLU A 484 -2.20 16.64 9.45
C GLU A 484 -1.66 15.24 9.08
N LEU A 485 -2.06 14.68 7.93
CA LEU A 485 -1.49 13.42 7.42
C LEU A 485 -0.02 13.56 7.06
N LEU A 486 0.35 14.61 6.32
CA LEU A 486 1.72 14.87 5.91
C LEU A 486 2.65 15.02 7.11
N GLU A 487 2.25 15.77 8.14
CA GLU A 487 3.05 15.94 9.36
C GLU A 487 3.34 14.61 10.06
N LYS A 488 2.34 13.71 10.14
CA LYS A 488 2.52 12.37 10.74
C LYS A 488 3.43 11.49 9.88
N LEU A 489 3.28 11.53 8.56
CA LEU A 489 4.12 10.78 7.63
C LEU A 489 5.57 11.27 7.66
N GLN A 490 5.81 12.58 7.75
CA GLN A 490 7.16 13.16 7.86
C GLN A 490 7.84 12.76 9.17
N THR A 491 7.08 12.75 10.28
CA THR A 491 7.56 12.22 11.57
C THR A 491 7.95 10.75 11.45
N MET A 492 7.12 9.94 10.79
CA MET A 492 7.42 8.53 10.53
C MET A 492 8.64 8.35 9.63
N ALA A 493 8.79 9.17 8.57
CA ALA A 493 9.93 9.14 7.67
C ALA A 493 11.25 9.44 8.40
N ALA A 494 11.27 10.47 9.26
CA ALA A 494 12.44 10.79 10.07
C ALA A 494 12.85 9.62 10.99
N ARG A 495 11.87 8.92 11.59
CA ARG A 495 12.12 7.70 12.37
C ARG A 495 12.71 6.57 11.54
N TYR A 496 12.18 6.36 10.33
CA TYR A 496 12.72 5.36 9.39
C TYR A 496 14.16 5.68 8.96
N ARG A 497 14.50 6.95 8.76
CA ARG A 497 15.88 7.37 8.43
C ARG A 497 16.86 7.09 9.57
N THR A 498 16.43 7.23 10.82
CA THR A 498 17.29 7.02 12.01
C THR A 498 17.21 5.60 12.58
N GLY A 499 16.23 4.80 12.16
CA GLY A 499 15.92 3.48 12.72
C GLY A 499 15.60 3.54 14.22
N ASP A 500 14.92 4.60 14.67
CA ASP A 500 14.67 4.91 16.08
C ASP A 500 15.96 4.86 16.94
N GLY A 501 17.07 5.33 16.37
CA GLY A 501 18.38 5.37 17.01
C GLY A 501 19.26 4.15 16.77
N THR A 502 18.74 3.08 16.17
CA THR A 502 19.53 1.89 15.82
C THR A 502 20.29 2.01 14.49
N GLY A 503 19.97 3.04 13.70
CA GLY A 503 20.51 3.23 12.35
C GLY A 503 19.92 2.30 11.29
N SER A 504 18.88 1.53 11.63
CA SER A 504 18.23 0.60 10.71
C SER A 504 16.72 0.57 10.92
N ALA A 505 15.97 0.88 9.86
CA ALA A 505 14.57 0.49 9.72
C ALA A 505 14.50 -0.73 8.78
N ALA A 506 13.95 -1.84 9.28
CA ALA A 506 13.82 -3.09 8.53
C ALA A 506 12.36 -3.58 8.56
N VAL A 507 11.94 -4.17 7.44
CA VAL A 507 10.64 -4.85 7.36
C VAL A 507 10.74 -6.19 8.07
N THR A 508 9.85 -6.43 9.03
CA THR A 508 9.69 -7.70 9.73
C THR A 508 8.22 -8.14 9.68
N PRO A 509 7.87 -9.38 10.06
CA PRO A 509 6.46 -9.76 10.20
C PRO A 509 5.65 -8.85 11.15
N ALA A 510 6.32 -8.14 12.07
CA ALA A 510 5.70 -7.23 13.05
C ALA A 510 5.80 -5.74 12.68
N THR A 511 6.70 -5.37 11.75
CA THR A 511 6.95 -4.00 11.26
C THR A 511 6.88 -3.95 9.75
N SER A 512 5.83 -3.34 9.21
CA SER A 512 5.63 -3.17 7.76
C SER A 512 5.43 -1.69 7.41
N CYS A 513 6.10 -1.23 6.35
CA CYS A 513 5.91 0.10 5.75
C CYS A 513 4.42 0.40 5.49
N VAL A 514 3.66 -0.63 5.11
CA VAL A 514 2.23 -0.54 4.83
C VAL A 514 1.42 -0.29 6.11
N GLN A 515 1.78 -0.97 7.20
CA GLN A 515 1.10 -0.81 8.49
C GLN A 515 1.33 0.61 9.04
N ASP A 516 2.58 1.06 9.05
CA ASP A 516 2.94 2.37 9.62
C ASP A 516 2.33 3.51 8.80
N SER A 517 2.30 3.38 7.48
CA SER A 517 1.62 4.34 6.60
C SER A 517 0.11 4.40 6.89
N ASN A 518 -0.54 3.25 7.03
CA ASN A 518 -1.98 3.19 7.31
C ASN A 518 -2.33 3.62 8.73
N GLN A 519 -1.44 3.38 9.69
CA GLN A 519 -1.56 3.90 11.03
C GLN A 519 -1.55 5.44 11.01
N ALA A 520 -0.67 6.07 10.22
CA ALA A 520 -0.65 7.53 10.10
C ALA A 520 -2.01 8.07 9.61
N LEU A 521 -2.60 7.48 8.55
CA LEU A 521 -3.93 7.86 8.06
C LEU A 521 -5.02 7.73 9.13
N TYR A 522 -5.06 6.59 9.82
CA TYR A 522 -6.05 6.37 10.89
C TYR A 522 -5.91 7.42 12.00
N LEU A 523 -4.69 7.66 12.47
CA LEU A 523 -4.43 8.61 13.54
C LEU A 523 -4.72 10.05 13.14
N THR A 524 -4.53 10.40 11.87
CA THR A 524 -4.96 11.69 11.33
C THR A 524 -6.47 11.89 11.48
N ILE A 525 -7.26 10.91 11.06
CA ILE A 525 -8.73 11.03 11.11
C ILE A 525 -9.22 11.09 12.56
N GLU A 526 -8.68 10.27 13.46
CA GLU A 526 -9.03 10.32 14.89
C GLU A 526 -8.59 11.65 15.54
N SER A 527 -7.39 12.16 15.20
CA SER A 527 -6.86 13.44 15.70
C SER A 527 -7.78 14.60 15.32
N ILE A 528 -8.16 14.67 14.03
CA ILE A 528 -9.08 15.69 13.51
C ILE A 528 -10.46 15.56 14.15
N THR A 529 -10.99 14.35 14.25
CA THR A 529 -12.30 14.10 14.87
C THR A 529 -12.31 14.59 16.32
N LYS A 530 -11.26 14.27 17.08
CA LYS A 530 -11.09 14.75 18.45
C LYS A 530 -10.98 16.28 18.49
N LYS A 531 -10.11 16.87 17.66
CA LYS A 531 -9.87 18.32 17.60
C LYS A 531 -11.15 19.11 17.31
N VAL A 532 -11.97 18.63 16.39
CA VAL A 532 -13.26 19.23 16.03
C VAL A 532 -14.26 19.10 17.17
N ASN A 533 -14.43 17.90 17.73
CA ASN A 533 -15.40 17.66 18.80
C ASN A 533 -15.01 18.29 20.15
N SER A 534 -13.72 18.49 20.42
CA SER A 534 -13.24 19.09 21.67
C SER A 534 -13.07 20.60 21.62
N ASN A 535 -13.26 21.23 20.46
CA ASN A 535 -13.18 22.69 20.31
C ASN A 535 -14.60 23.28 20.42
N PRO A 536 -14.93 24.00 21.51
CA PRO A 536 -16.28 24.53 21.72
C PRO A 536 -16.76 25.42 20.57
N ALA A 537 -15.89 26.26 20.01
CA ALA A 537 -16.25 27.16 18.92
C ALA A 537 -16.63 26.40 17.64
N ILE A 538 -15.93 25.31 17.31
CA ILE A 538 -16.27 24.48 16.14
C ILE A 538 -17.56 23.71 16.42
N TYR A 539 -17.66 23.12 17.61
CA TYR A 539 -18.82 22.33 18.00
C TYR A 539 -20.11 23.16 17.97
N ASP A 540 -20.10 24.33 18.62
CA ASP A 540 -21.26 25.25 18.64
C ASP A 540 -21.60 25.72 17.22
N TRP A 541 -20.60 26.02 16.39
CA TRP A 541 -20.81 26.39 15.00
C TRP A 541 -21.49 25.26 14.21
N MET A 542 -21.05 24.01 14.35
CA MET A 542 -21.64 22.87 13.67
C MET A 542 -23.07 22.58 14.13
N GLN A 543 -23.36 22.75 15.43
CA GLN A 543 -24.72 22.61 15.96
C GLN A 543 -25.66 23.69 15.42
N ALA A 544 -25.16 24.92 15.27
CA ALA A 544 -25.91 26.00 14.65
C ALA A 544 -26.09 25.85 13.12
N HIS A 545 -25.19 25.10 12.47
CA HIS A 545 -25.16 24.91 11.01
C HIS A 545 -25.16 23.42 10.61
N PRO A 546 -26.21 22.64 10.95
CA PRO A 546 -26.21 21.19 10.76
C PRO A 546 -26.26 20.74 9.28
N GLN A 547 -26.75 21.61 8.39
CA GLN A 547 -26.87 21.35 6.94
C GLN A 547 -25.79 22.07 6.11
N ASP A 548 -24.87 22.78 6.76
CA ASP A 548 -23.76 23.40 6.04
C ASP A 548 -22.86 22.33 5.41
N SER A 549 -22.31 22.66 4.23
CA SER A 549 -21.42 21.79 3.47
C SER A 549 -20.22 21.30 4.29
N GLU A 550 -19.68 22.12 5.20
CA GLU A 550 -18.57 21.78 6.09
C GLU A 550 -18.98 20.71 7.11
N THR A 551 -20.15 20.88 7.73
CA THR A 551 -20.71 19.93 8.70
C THR A 551 -21.00 18.58 8.05
N VAL A 552 -21.67 18.57 6.90
CA VAL A 552 -22.01 17.35 6.15
C VAL A 552 -20.74 16.62 5.70
N ARG A 553 -19.76 17.37 5.18
CA ARG A 553 -18.48 16.81 4.75
C ARG A 553 -17.66 16.26 5.93
N PHE A 554 -17.76 16.88 7.09
CA PHE A 554 -17.09 16.36 8.29
C PHE A 554 -17.74 15.06 8.78
N GLN A 555 -19.07 14.95 8.72
CA GLN A 555 -19.76 13.67 8.98
C GLN A 555 -19.31 12.57 8.01
N GLN A 556 -19.07 12.91 6.74
CA GLN A 556 -18.50 11.98 5.76
C GLN A 556 -17.07 11.55 6.12
N LEU A 557 -16.22 12.46 6.63
CA LEU A 557 -14.87 12.13 7.13
C LEU A 557 -14.93 11.19 8.34
N VAL A 558 -15.84 11.43 9.28
CA VAL A 558 -16.05 10.54 10.45
C VAL A 558 -16.54 9.16 9.99
N ALA A 559 -17.48 9.09 9.05
CA ALA A 559 -17.95 7.83 8.48
C ALA A 559 -16.83 7.07 7.75
N LEU A 560 -15.99 7.78 7.00
CA LEU A 560 -14.79 7.22 6.37
C LEU A 560 -13.81 6.68 7.42
N GLY A 561 -13.55 7.44 8.48
CA GLY A 561 -12.72 7.01 9.62
C GLY A 561 -13.22 5.71 10.25
N ASN A 562 -14.52 5.61 10.49
CA ASN A 562 -15.15 4.40 11.01
C ASN A 562 -15.02 3.21 10.04
N ALA A 563 -15.16 3.43 8.74
CA ALA A 563 -14.98 2.40 7.73
C ALA A 563 -13.53 1.90 7.66
N LEU A 564 -12.55 2.83 7.72
CA LEU A 564 -11.13 2.51 7.78
C LEU A 564 -10.80 1.75 9.07
N LYS A 565 -11.28 2.20 10.23
CA LYS A 565 -11.08 1.55 11.53
C LYS A 565 -11.53 0.08 11.53
N LYS A 566 -12.70 -0.21 10.96
CA LYS A 566 -13.21 -1.59 10.81
C LYS A 566 -12.27 -2.49 9.99
N GLN A 567 -11.48 -1.93 9.08
CA GLN A 567 -10.56 -2.68 8.22
C GLN A 567 -9.15 -2.77 8.78
N LEU A 568 -8.66 -1.69 9.39
CA LEU A 568 -7.34 -1.63 10.01
C LEU A 568 -7.32 -2.39 11.35
N ILE A 569 -8.48 -2.56 12.01
CA ILE A 569 -8.64 -3.13 13.36
C ILE A 569 -9.82 -4.13 13.40
N PRO A 570 -9.74 -5.28 12.70
CA PRO A 570 -10.89 -6.16 12.49
C PRO A 570 -11.48 -6.78 13.77
N LEU A 571 -10.69 -6.94 14.84
CA LEU A 571 -11.21 -7.41 16.15
C LEU A 571 -11.58 -6.27 17.12
N GLY A 572 -11.56 -5.00 16.68
CA GLY A 572 -11.82 -3.84 17.53
C GLY A 572 -10.73 -3.54 18.58
N ILE A 573 -9.72 -4.40 18.71
CA ILE A 573 -8.57 -4.21 19.61
C ILE A 573 -7.51 -3.40 18.87
N VAL A 574 -7.44 -2.10 19.16
CA VAL A 574 -6.30 -1.27 18.73
C VAL A 574 -5.06 -1.85 19.40
N ARG A 575 -4.01 -2.14 18.62
CA ARG A 575 -2.76 -2.62 19.22
C ARG A 575 -2.29 -1.60 20.26
N SER A 576 -1.84 -2.07 21.42
CA SER A 576 -1.41 -1.18 22.52
C SER A 576 -0.28 -0.25 22.10
N ASP A 577 0.64 -0.75 21.26
CA ASP A 577 1.71 0.06 20.67
C ASP A 577 1.14 1.16 19.76
N TRP A 578 0.08 0.90 19.00
CA TRP A 578 -0.57 1.94 18.19
C TRP A 578 -1.20 3.05 19.02
N GLN A 579 -1.83 2.72 20.15
CA GLN A 579 -2.42 3.71 21.06
C GLN A 579 -1.34 4.58 21.74
N GLN A 580 -0.20 3.98 22.09
CA GLN A 580 0.91 4.72 22.70
C GLN A 580 1.64 5.58 21.67
N ASN A 581 1.88 5.02 20.48
CA ASN A 581 2.44 5.73 19.34
C ASN A 581 1.52 6.88 18.89
N ALA A 582 0.21 6.75 19.06
CA ALA A 582 -0.74 7.85 18.86
C ALA A 582 -0.51 9.02 19.80
N LYS A 583 -0.20 8.76 21.09
CA LYS A 583 0.13 9.82 22.07
C LYS A 583 1.43 10.53 21.71
N VAL A 584 2.42 9.80 21.18
CA VAL A 584 3.66 10.38 20.67
C VAL A 584 3.39 11.23 19.42
N LEU A 585 2.62 10.71 18.45
CA LEU A 585 2.26 11.41 17.21
C LEU A 585 1.29 12.59 17.40
N SER A 586 0.63 12.69 18.55
CA SER A 586 -0.23 13.82 18.91
C SER A 586 0.43 14.77 19.90
N GLY A 587 1.66 14.48 20.34
CA GLY A 587 2.39 15.30 21.31
C GLY A 587 1.79 15.32 22.71
N THR A 588 0.83 14.44 23.02
CA THR A 588 0.12 14.40 24.32
C THR A 588 0.61 13.31 25.28
N GLY A 589 1.75 12.68 25.00
CA GLY A 589 2.33 11.61 25.84
C GLY A 589 3.47 12.11 26.73
N GLU A 590 3.54 11.61 27.97
CA GLU A 590 4.68 11.83 28.88
C GLU A 590 5.94 11.06 28.44
N GLU A 591 5.77 9.96 27.70
CA GLU A 591 6.87 9.22 27.08
C GLU A 591 7.08 9.65 25.63
N HIS A 592 8.31 10.07 25.28
CA HIS A 592 8.70 10.46 23.93
C HIS A 592 9.19 9.29 23.05
N LYS A 593 8.98 8.04 23.47
CA LYS A 593 9.49 6.85 22.77
C LYS A 593 8.35 6.03 22.19
N PHE A 594 8.46 5.71 20.89
CA PHE A 594 7.57 4.76 20.25
C PHE A 594 7.83 3.35 20.78
N ILE A 595 6.77 2.56 20.90
CA ILE A 595 6.85 1.13 21.24
C ILE A 595 6.63 0.33 19.96
N ILE A 596 7.40 -0.75 19.80
CA ILE A 596 7.23 -1.73 18.72
C ILE A 596 6.66 -3.01 19.33
N GLY A 597 5.41 -3.33 19.02
CA GLY A 597 4.79 -4.60 19.42
C GLY A 597 5.33 -5.76 18.58
N ASN A 598 6.34 -6.48 19.09
CA ASN A 598 7.01 -7.59 18.39
C ASN A 598 6.31 -8.96 18.53
N ASN A 599 5.00 -9.03 18.79
CA ASN A 599 4.32 -10.31 18.98
C ASN A 599 3.69 -10.84 17.67
N VAL A 600 3.75 -12.16 17.48
CA VAL A 600 3.09 -12.88 16.36
C VAL A 600 1.58 -12.61 16.34
N PHE A 601 1.00 -12.35 17.51
CA PHE A 601 -0.40 -11.99 17.67
C PHE A 601 -0.73 -10.65 16.97
N ALA A 602 0.10 -9.61 17.06
CA ALA A 602 -0.12 -8.33 16.38
C ALA A 602 -0.05 -8.45 14.85
N ALA A 603 0.81 -9.33 14.33
CA ALA A 603 0.89 -9.64 12.90
C ALA A 603 -0.41 -10.31 12.38
N LEU A 604 -0.99 -11.24 13.15
CA LEU A 604 -2.28 -11.86 12.84
C LEU A 604 -3.44 -10.85 12.87
N MET A 605 -3.40 -9.89 13.80
CA MET A 605 -4.45 -8.90 14.01
C MET A 605 -4.55 -7.80 12.93
N SER A 606 -3.50 -7.61 12.12
CA SER A 606 -3.41 -6.50 11.15
C SER A 606 -3.08 -6.95 9.73
N TRP A 607 -3.21 -8.24 9.43
CA TRP A 607 -2.83 -8.85 8.14
C TRP A 607 -3.44 -8.19 6.89
N ARG A 608 -4.67 -7.66 6.95
CA ARG A 608 -5.33 -6.94 5.83
C ARG A 608 -4.54 -5.70 5.39
N THR A 609 -3.64 -5.20 6.24
CA THR A 609 -2.85 -3.98 6.04
C THR A 609 -1.35 -4.25 6.03
N ILE A 610 -0.91 -5.50 6.06
CA ILE A 610 0.51 -5.89 6.00
C ILE A 610 0.98 -6.06 4.55
N ILE A 611 0.12 -6.60 3.68
CA ILE A 611 0.47 -6.84 2.28
C ILE A 611 0.14 -5.61 1.44
N PRO A 612 1.11 -5.00 0.75
CA PRO A 612 0.91 -3.77 -0.04
C PRO A 612 -0.29 -3.84 -0.99
N ARG A 613 -0.43 -4.95 -1.73
CA ARG A 613 -1.54 -5.14 -2.67
C ARG A 613 -2.90 -5.16 -1.98
N GLY A 614 -3.02 -5.90 -0.89
CA GLY A 614 -4.26 -5.99 -0.13
C GLY A 614 -4.69 -4.63 0.43
N ALA A 615 -3.73 -3.86 0.95
CA ALA A 615 -3.98 -2.52 1.47
C ALA A 615 -4.44 -1.54 0.38
N GLN A 616 -3.75 -1.48 -0.77
CA GLN A 616 -4.15 -0.61 -1.88
C GLN A 616 -5.58 -0.91 -2.35
N ASP A 617 -5.90 -2.18 -2.59
CA ASP A 617 -7.22 -2.59 -3.09
C ASP A 617 -8.33 -2.26 -2.09
N GLU A 618 -8.11 -2.56 -0.81
CA GLU A 618 -9.09 -2.33 0.24
C GLU A 618 -9.34 -0.84 0.49
N LEU A 619 -8.27 -0.03 0.56
CA LEU A 619 -8.42 1.42 0.70
C LEU A 619 -9.12 2.03 -0.50
N SER A 620 -8.72 1.67 -1.72
CA SER A 620 -9.37 2.13 -2.95
C SER A 620 -10.86 1.78 -2.93
N ARG A 621 -11.22 0.57 -2.47
CA ARG A 621 -12.62 0.16 -2.29
C ARG A 621 -13.36 1.02 -1.27
N ILE A 622 -12.76 1.29 -0.10
CA ILE A 622 -13.39 2.13 0.95
C ILE A 622 -13.64 3.54 0.40
N PHE A 623 -12.64 4.15 -0.24
CA PHE A 623 -12.78 5.48 -0.84
C PHE A 623 -13.83 5.50 -1.95
N LEU A 624 -13.84 4.51 -2.84
CA LEU A 624 -14.87 4.40 -3.89
C LEU A 624 -16.28 4.34 -3.30
N LYS A 625 -16.48 3.53 -2.25
CA LYS A 625 -17.77 3.41 -1.54
C LYS A 625 -18.15 4.68 -0.78
N ALA A 626 -17.17 5.45 -0.33
CA ALA A 626 -17.38 6.76 0.28
C ALA A 626 -17.71 7.87 -0.74
N GLY A 627 -17.78 7.54 -2.04
CA GLY A 627 -18.13 8.47 -3.11
C GLY A 627 -16.93 9.16 -3.75
N ALA A 628 -15.70 8.67 -3.52
CA ALA A 628 -14.51 9.22 -4.15
C ALA A 628 -14.42 8.88 -5.64
N GLN A 629 -13.77 9.76 -6.39
CA GLN A 629 -13.23 9.45 -7.72
C GLN A 629 -11.79 8.94 -7.58
N LEU A 630 -11.46 7.91 -8.34
CA LEU A 630 -10.15 7.28 -8.32
C LEU A 630 -9.51 7.35 -9.70
N TRP A 631 -8.38 8.04 -9.83
CA TRP A 631 -7.61 8.10 -11.06
C TRP A 631 -6.38 7.20 -10.95
N PHE A 632 -6.36 6.13 -11.74
CA PHE A 632 -5.26 5.19 -11.79
C PHE A 632 -4.24 5.64 -12.83
N ILE A 633 -2.95 5.64 -12.47
CA ILE A 633 -1.83 5.76 -13.42
C ILE A 633 -1.02 4.48 -13.30
N ARG A 634 -0.96 3.68 -14.37
CA ARG A 634 -0.24 2.40 -14.35
C ARG A 634 0.75 2.28 -15.49
N THR A 635 1.98 1.89 -15.15
CA THR A 635 3.07 1.66 -16.09
C THR A 635 3.55 0.21 -16.00
N ASN A 636 4.12 -0.33 -17.08
CA ASN A 636 4.71 -1.66 -17.09
C ASN A 636 6.10 -1.61 -17.76
N GLN A 637 7.14 -1.19 -17.02
CA GLN A 637 8.53 -1.11 -17.51
C GLN A 637 8.66 -0.27 -18.80
N VAL A 638 8.53 1.06 -18.67
CA VAL A 638 8.50 1.99 -19.81
C VAL A 638 9.73 2.90 -19.90
N GLY A 639 10.67 2.80 -18.95
CA GLY A 639 11.91 3.59 -18.89
C GLY A 639 13.07 3.05 -19.73
N GLY A 640 12.76 2.55 -20.94
CA GLY A 640 13.70 1.85 -21.83
C GLY A 640 13.46 0.35 -21.90
N TRP A 641 13.79 -0.26 -23.05
CA TRP A 641 13.51 -1.68 -23.30
C TRP A 641 14.64 -2.59 -22.82
N ASN A 642 14.41 -3.33 -21.74
CA ASN A 642 15.28 -4.42 -21.30
C ASN A 642 14.60 -5.77 -21.60
N PRO A 643 15.07 -6.59 -22.56
CA PRO A 643 14.43 -7.86 -22.92
C PRO A 643 14.59 -8.97 -21.86
N ASP A 644 15.51 -8.81 -20.91
CA ASP A 644 15.86 -9.87 -19.94
C ASP A 644 14.97 -9.88 -18.68
N ILE A 645 14.10 -8.87 -18.54
CA ILE A 645 13.14 -8.75 -17.44
C ILE A 645 11.69 -8.71 -17.95
N ALA A 646 10.74 -8.98 -17.08
CA ALA A 646 9.31 -8.87 -17.36
C ALA A 646 8.59 -8.22 -16.16
N PRO A 647 7.50 -7.47 -16.36
CA PRO A 647 6.76 -6.89 -15.25
C PRO A 647 5.89 -7.96 -14.59
N VAL A 648 5.92 -8.06 -13.26
CA VAL A 648 5.11 -9.02 -12.48
C VAL A 648 4.16 -8.26 -11.57
N ALA A 649 2.87 -8.63 -11.57
CA ALA A 649 1.88 -7.99 -10.71
C ALA A 649 2.19 -8.23 -9.21
N PRO A 650 1.99 -7.22 -8.33
CA PRO A 650 1.98 -7.46 -6.91
C PRO A 650 0.77 -8.32 -6.54
N THR A 651 0.98 -9.23 -5.61
CA THR A 651 -0.03 -10.22 -5.21
C THR A 651 -0.36 -10.09 -3.73
N VAL A 652 -1.52 -10.61 -3.36
CA VAL A 652 -1.80 -10.99 -1.97
C VAL A 652 -0.99 -12.25 -1.60
N LEU A 653 -1.11 -12.70 -0.35
CA LEU A 653 -0.42 -13.89 0.15
C LEU A 653 -0.71 -15.12 -0.72
N LEU A 654 0.34 -15.86 -1.10
CA LEU A 654 0.31 -17.04 -1.98
C LEU A 654 -0.31 -16.77 -3.36
N GLY A 655 -0.32 -15.53 -3.84
CA GLY A 655 -1.12 -15.14 -5.01
C GLY A 655 -0.72 -15.76 -6.35
N GLN A 656 0.48 -16.34 -6.49
CA GLN A 656 0.82 -17.20 -7.64
C GLN A 656 0.03 -18.51 -7.66
N PHE A 657 -0.58 -18.90 -6.54
CA PHE A 657 -1.48 -20.05 -6.39
C PHE A 657 -2.91 -19.55 -6.11
N PRO A 658 -3.64 -19.05 -7.13
CA PRO A 658 -4.88 -18.28 -6.94
C PRO A 658 -5.98 -19.04 -6.16
N ILE A 659 -6.08 -20.36 -6.35
CA ILE A 659 -7.01 -21.21 -5.58
C ILE A 659 -6.60 -21.19 -4.11
N LEU A 660 -5.35 -21.55 -3.80
CA LEU A 660 -4.85 -21.60 -2.43
C LEU A 660 -4.91 -20.23 -1.75
N SER A 661 -4.55 -19.16 -2.46
CA SER A 661 -4.66 -17.78 -2.00
C SER A 661 -6.11 -17.42 -1.63
N SER A 662 -7.08 -17.78 -2.48
CA SER A 662 -8.50 -17.54 -2.21
C SER A 662 -8.99 -18.34 -1.00
N LEU A 663 -8.57 -19.60 -0.87
CA LEU A 663 -8.96 -20.45 0.27
C LEU A 663 -8.39 -19.93 1.60
N VAL A 664 -7.14 -19.48 1.59
CA VAL A 664 -6.48 -18.88 2.75
C VAL A 664 -7.16 -17.56 3.10
N PHE A 665 -7.41 -16.70 2.11
CA PHE A 665 -8.14 -15.45 2.30
C PHE A 665 -9.52 -15.68 2.92
N ARG A 666 -10.33 -16.58 2.35
CA ARG A 666 -11.68 -16.91 2.83
C ARG A 666 -11.66 -17.39 4.27
N SER A 667 -10.82 -18.39 4.55
CA SER A 667 -10.66 -18.97 5.88
C SER A 667 -10.33 -17.89 6.89
N PHE A 668 -9.32 -17.08 6.58
CA PHE A 668 -8.87 -16.03 7.48
C PHE A 668 -9.93 -14.93 7.66
N ALA A 669 -10.51 -14.42 6.56
CA ALA A 669 -11.53 -13.38 6.60
C ALA A 669 -12.78 -13.82 7.37
N GLY A 670 -13.23 -15.07 7.18
CA GLY A 670 -14.37 -15.63 7.90
C GLY A 670 -14.13 -15.74 9.40
N PHE A 671 -12.95 -16.22 9.83
CA PHE A 671 -12.64 -16.41 11.26
C PHE A 671 -12.19 -15.14 11.98
N THR A 672 -11.76 -14.11 11.26
CA THR A 672 -11.40 -12.81 11.86
C THR A 672 -12.52 -11.79 11.83
N THR A 673 -13.64 -12.11 11.17
CA THR A 673 -14.85 -11.30 11.25
C THR A 673 -15.71 -11.83 12.38
N PHE A 674 -15.68 -11.18 13.54
CA PHE A 674 -16.58 -11.51 14.65
C PHE A 674 -17.92 -10.79 14.49
N PRO A 675 -19.06 -11.41 14.85
CA PRO A 675 -20.35 -10.76 14.77
C PRO A 675 -20.42 -9.60 15.77
N ASP A 676 -20.80 -8.42 15.30
CA ASP A 676 -21.20 -7.31 16.16
C ASP A 676 -22.64 -7.47 16.65
N ALA A 677 -23.19 -6.49 17.36
CA ALA A 677 -24.57 -6.55 17.87
C ALA A 677 -25.61 -6.77 16.76
N SER A 678 -25.37 -6.20 15.56
CA SER A 678 -26.22 -6.41 14.39
C SER A 678 -26.05 -7.82 13.83
N GLY A 679 -24.82 -8.33 13.77
CA GLY A 679 -24.55 -9.71 13.39
C GLY A 679 -25.27 -10.72 14.29
N TRP A 680 -25.27 -10.50 15.60
CA TRP A 680 -26.00 -11.36 16.54
C TRP A 680 -27.52 -11.26 16.41
N SER A 681 -28.06 -10.07 16.09
CA SER A 681 -29.49 -9.93 15.84
C SER A 681 -29.92 -10.68 14.57
N ILE A 682 -29.10 -10.68 13.51
CA ILE A 682 -29.32 -11.48 12.30
C ILE A 682 -29.35 -12.98 12.65
N VAL A 683 -28.40 -13.46 13.45
CA VAL A 683 -28.37 -14.86 13.92
C VAL A 683 -29.66 -15.21 14.66
N LEU A 684 -30.08 -14.38 15.62
CA LEU A 684 -31.29 -14.59 16.41
C LEU A 684 -32.55 -14.65 15.53
N TRP A 685 -32.75 -13.68 14.63
CA TRP A 685 -33.92 -13.67 13.74
C TRP A 685 -33.93 -14.88 12.80
N THR A 686 -32.78 -15.25 12.25
CA THR A 686 -32.69 -16.41 11.36
C THR A 686 -33.00 -17.70 12.11
N LEU A 687 -32.57 -17.82 13.37
CA LEU A 687 -32.92 -18.95 14.25
C LEU A 687 -34.41 -19.03 14.54
N LEU A 688 -35.07 -17.89 14.82
CA LEU A 688 -36.52 -17.85 15.05
C LEU A 688 -37.31 -18.29 13.81
N VAL A 689 -36.93 -17.79 12.63
CA VAL A 689 -37.56 -18.19 11.35
C VAL A 689 -37.31 -19.67 11.07
N TYR A 690 -36.08 -20.14 11.25
CA TYR A 690 -35.74 -21.57 11.10
C TYR A 690 -36.57 -22.45 12.04
N GLY A 691 -36.69 -22.07 13.31
CA GLY A 691 -37.48 -22.78 14.32
C GLY A 691 -38.97 -22.80 13.99
N ALA A 692 -39.53 -21.67 13.55
CA ALA A 692 -40.94 -21.55 13.15
C ALA A 692 -41.31 -22.49 11.99
N ILE A 693 -40.36 -22.85 11.14
CA ILE A 693 -40.55 -23.80 10.04
C ILE A 693 -40.30 -25.24 10.52
N THR A 694 -39.15 -25.48 11.15
CA THR A 694 -38.68 -26.86 11.43
C THR A 694 -39.34 -27.51 12.63
N ILE A 695 -39.74 -26.76 13.67
CA ILE A 695 -40.40 -27.32 14.85
C ILE A 695 -41.77 -27.91 14.48
N PRO A 696 -42.70 -27.20 13.82
CA PRO A 696 -44.01 -27.76 13.46
C PRO A 696 -43.90 -28.96 12.50
N LEU A 697 -43.03 -28.86 11.49
CA LEU A 697 -42.76 -29.95 10.55
C LEU A 697 -42.14 -31.18 11.25
N GLY A 698 -41.26 -30.94 12.22
CA GLY A 698 -40.54 -32.01 12.90
C GLY A 698 -41.43 -32.75 13.89
N VAL A 699 -42.30 -32.02 14.58
CA VAL A 699 -43.30 -32.63 15.48
C VAL A 699 -44.35 -33.39 14.68
N SER A 700 -44.88 -32.81 13.59
CA SER A 700 -45.90 -33.46 12.75
C SER A 700 -45.39 -34.72 12.02
N SER A 701 -44.11 -34.73 11.61
CA SER A 701 -43.47 -35.92 11.03
C SER A 701 -43.02 -36.96 12.06
N GLY A 702 -43.15 -36.67 13.36
CA GLY A 702 -42.65 -37.50 14.45
C GLY A 702 -41.12 -37.53 14.57
N PHE A 703 -40.41 -36.72 13.78
CA PHE A 703 -38.96 -36.62 13.77
C PHE A 703 -38.40 -35.88 14.99
N LEU A 704 -39.08 -34.83 15.49
CA LEU A 704 -38.69 -34.12 16.70
C LEU A 704 -39.55 -34.59 17.87
N GLN A 705 -38.91 -35.06 18.94
CA GLN A 705 -39.59 -35.57 20.12
C GLN A 705 -38.94 -34.99 21.37
N ALA A 706 -39.74 -34.36 22.25
CA ALA A 706 -39.23 -33.82 23.50
C ALA A 706 -38.45 -34.89 24.28
N SER A 707 -37.21 -34.56 24.66
CA SER A 707 -36.34 -35.40 25.47
C SER A 707 -35.74 -34.59 26.60
N THR A 708 -35.59 -35.21 27.76
CA THR A 708 -34.78 -34.65 28.85
C THR A 708 -33.31 -35.02 28.61
N PRO A 709 -32.36 -34.09 28.78
CA PRO A 709 -30.94 -34.40 28.67
C PRO A 709 -30.53 -35.43 29.72
N ILE A 710 -29.80 -36.47 29.31
CA ILE A 710 -29.31 -37.52 30.22
C ILE A 710 -27.82 -37.26 30.49
N GLY A 711 -27.49 -36.83 31.70
CA GLY A 711 -26.11 -36.58 32.13
C GLY A 711 -25.98 -35.41 33.12
N ASN A 712 -24.82 -35.29 33.77
CA ASN A 712 -24.51 -34.11 34.59
C ASN A 712 -24.13 -32.91 33.71
N LEU A 713 -24.19 -31.69 34.26
CA LEU A 713 -23.93 -30.45 33.51
C LEU A 713 -22.59 -30.47 32.77
N TRP A 714 -21.53 -31.00 33.40
CA TRP A 714 -20.19 -31.09 32.80
C TRP A 714 -20.13 -32.04 31.61
N SER A 715 -20.82 -33.18 31.68
CA SER A 715 -20.90 -34.15 30.59
C SER A 715 -21.68 -33.58 29.39
N LEU A 716 -22.76 -32.85 29.64
CA LEU A 716 -23.54 -32.15 28.61
C LEU A 716 -22.73 -31.03 27.98
N LEU A 717 -21.99 -30.25 28.79
CA LEU A 717 -21.10 -29.19 28.30
C LEU A 717 -19.97 -29.75 27.44
N PHE A 718 -19.32 -30.83 27.88
CA PHE A 718 -18.26 -31.48 27.12
C PHE A 718 -18.77 -32.06 25.80
N MET A 719 -19.97 -32.66 25.80
CA MET A 719 -20.60 -33.17 24.59
C MET A 719 -21.01 -32.04 23.64
N ALA A 720 -21.52 -30.93 24.15
CA ALA A 720 -21.82 -29.73 23.36
C ALA A 720 -20.55 -29.14 22.71
N ILE A 721 -19.44 -29.02 23.46
CA ILE A 721 -18.15 -28.60 22.91
C ILE A 721 -17.66 -29.57 21.84
N LYS A 722 -17.79 -30.88 22.08
CA LYS A 722 -17.38 -31.91 21.11
C LYS A 722 -18.17 -31.78 19.81
N VAL A 723 -19.48 -31.57 19.86
CA VAL A 723 -20.35 -31.35 18.68
C VAL A 723 -19.97 -30.05 17.97
N LEU A 724 -19.69 -28.99 18.73
CA LEU A 724 -19.30 -27.69 18.20
C LEU A 724 -17.98 -27.75 17.42
N ILE A 725 -17.00 -28.53 17.89
CA ILE A 725 -15.70 -28.70 17.21
C ILE A 725 -15.82 -29.76 16.10
N ILE A 726 -16.46 -30.90 16.38
CA ILE A 726 -16.66 -32.01 15.44
C ILE A 726 -18.13 -32.49 15.53
N PRO A 727 -18.98 -32.15 14.54
CA PRO A 727 -18.59 -31.75 13.18
C PRO A 727 -18.75 -30.26 12.86
N VAL A 728 -19.41 -29.45 13.70
CA VAL A 728 -19.94 -28.13 13.31
C VAL A 728 -18.85 -27.18 12.78
N PHE A 729 -17.75 -27.03 13.51
CA PHE A 729 -16.65 -26.15 13.07
C PHE A 729 -16.10 -26.56 11.70
N ILE A 730 -15.88 -27.86 11.48
CA ILE A 730 -15.31 -28.39 10.24
C ILE A 730 -16.30 -28.22 9.09
N GLU A 731 -17.57 -28.52 9.33
CA GLU A 731 -18.62 -28.38 8.32
C GLU A 731 -18.81 -26.92 7.91
N GLU A 732 -18.94 -26.00 8.87
CA GLU A 732 -19.11 -24.59 8.54
C GLU A 732 -17.85 -23.97 7.91
N TRP A 733 -16.65 -24.37 8.35
CA TRP A 733 -15.43 -23.97 7.66
C TRP A 733 -15.42 -24.43 6.20
N LEU A 734 -15.73 -25.70 5.92
CA LEU A 734 -15.70 -26.21 4.56
C LEU A 734 -16.83 -25.62 3.70
N PHE A 735 -18.07 -25.74 4.15
CA PHE A 735 -19.22 -25.40 3.32
C PHE A 735 -19.47 -23.89 3.26
N ARG A 736 -19.24 -23.13 4.34
CA ARG A 736 -19.62 -21.72 4.39
C ARG A 736 -18.43 -20.80 4.21
N VAL A 737 -17.22 -21.26 4.53
CA VAL A 737 -16.02 -20.43 4.38
C VAL A 737 -15.22 -20.80 3.13
N VAL A 738 -14.86 -22.07 2.94
CA VAL A 738 -14.02 -22.50 1.79
C VAL A 738 -14.79 -22.41 0.47
N LEU A 739 -16.01 -22.95 0.42
CA LEU A 739 -16.79 -23.04 -0.83
C LEU A 739 -17.50 -21.74 -1.23
N LEU A 740 -17.92 -20.92 -0.26
CA LEU A 740 -18.58 -19.64 -0.55
C LEU A 740 -17.55 -18.51 -0.64
N PRO A 741 -17.63 -17.62 -1.65
CA PRO A 741 -16.84 -16.39 -1.64
C PRO A 741 -17.23 -15.51 -0.45
N HIS A 742 -16.25 -14.99 0.27
CA HIS A 742 -16.50 -14.04 1.35
C HIS A 742 -17.15 -12.76 0.80
N PRO A 743 -18.07 -12.07 1.52
CA PRO A 743 -18.78 -10.90 1.02
C PRO A 743 -17.88 -9.75 0.53
N THR A 744 -16.65 -9.66 1.07
CA THR A 744 -15.66 -8.66 0.65
C THR A 744 -14.88 -9.03 -0.61
N GLU A 745 -15.04 -10.24 -1.16
CA GLU A 745 -14.38 -10.65 -2.40
C GLU A 745 -14.93 -9.94 -3.64
N GLY A 746 -16.11 -9.31 -3.58
CA GLY A 746 -16.67 -8.61 -4.75
C GLY A 746 -16.93 -9.52 -5.95
N SER A 747 -17.20 -10.80 -5.70
CA SER A 747 -17.64 -11.79 -6.69
C SER A 747 -18.94 -11.35 -7.39
N THR A 748 -19.11 -11.75 -8.65
CA THR A 748 -20.37 -11.52 -9.37
C THR A 748 -21.52 -12.26 -8.70
N LEU A 749 -22.73 -11.72 -8.81
CA LEU A 749 -23.93 -12.36 -8.26
C LEU A 749 -24.08 -13.80 -8.78
N THR A 750 -23.84 -14.02 -10.08
CA THR A 750 -23.89 -15.34 -10.70
C THR A 750 -22.90 -16.33 -10.08
N ALA A 751 -21.63 -15.92 -9.90
CA ALA A 751 -20.63 -16.77 -9.25
C ALA A 751 -21.03 -17.10 -7.81
N TRP A 752 -21.60 -16.12 -7.10
CA TRP A 752 -22.10 -16.32 -5.75
C TRP A 752 -23.24 -17.33 -5.69
N MET A 753 -24.24 -17.20 -6.57
CA MET A 753 -25.38 -18.13 -6.64
C MET A 753 -24.95 -19.55 -7.00
N LEU A 754 -23.98 -19.70 -7.91
CA LEU A 754 -23.40 -21.01 -8.25
C LEU A 754 -22.67 -21.63 -7.05
N SER A 755 -21.90 -20.83 -6.30
CA SER A 755 -21.24 -21.28 -5.08
C SER A 755 -22.23 -21.68 -3.98
N ILE A 756 -23.34 -20.93 -3.81
CA ILE A 756 -24.42 -21.30 -2.88
C ILE A 756 -25.00 -22.65 -3.29
N GLY A 757 -25.40 -22.81 -4.55
CA GLY A 757 -26.00 -24.05 -5.04
C GLY A 757 -25.08 -25.25 -4.84
N LEU A 758 -23.80 -25.11 -5.18
CA LEU A 758 -22.79 -26.16 -4.99
C LEU A 758 -22.57 -26.47 -3.50
N SER A 759 -22.42 -25.45 -2.65
CA SER A 759 -22.21 -25.62 -1.22
C SER A 759 -23.38 -26.33 -0.55
N LEU A 760 -24.62 -25.91 -0.83
CA LEU A 760 -25.83 -26.53 -0.28
C LEU A 760 -25.99 -27.98 -0.75
N LEU A 761 -25.80 -28.25 -2.04
CA LEU A 761 -25.86 -29.60 -2.58
C LEU A 761 -24.86 -30.52 -1.88
N LEU A 762 -23.59 -30.11 -1.82
CA LEU A 762 -22.54 -30.91 -1.18
C LEU A 762 -22.78 -31.08 0.32
N TYR A 763 -23.29 -30.05 1.01
CA TYR A 763 -23.62 -30.12 2.43
C TYR A 763 -24.72 -31.15 2.73
N VAL A 764 -25.79 -31.17 1.92
CA VAL A 764 -26.87 -32.16 2.10
C VAL A 764 -26.39 -33.57 1.76
N VAL A 765 -25.69 -33.75 0.62
CA VAL A 765 -25.17 -35.06 0.17
C VAL A 765 -24.08 -35.61 1.10
N TYR A 766 -23.33 -34.75 1.77
CA TYR A 766 -22.31 -35.14 2.73
C TYR A 766 -22.87 -36.02 3.86
N HIS A 767 -24.12 -35.80 4.28
CA HIS A 767 -24.70 -36.51 5.42
C HIS A 767 -24.95 -38.01 5.14
N PRO A 768 -25.63 -38.41 4.05
CA PRO A 768 -25.74 -39.82 3.65
C PRO A 768 -24.37 -40.46 3.40
N LEU A 769 -23.44 -39.77 2.72
CA LEU A 769 -22.09 -40.30 2.46
C LEU A 769 -21.32 -40.56 3.75
N ARG A 770 -21.40 -39.63 4.71
CA ARG A 770 -20.80 -39.79 6.03
C ARG A 770 -21.42 -40.99 6.75
N ALA A 771 -22.73 -41.17 6.64
CA ALA A 771 -23.45 -42.28 7.25
C ALA A 771 -23.08 -43.64 6.64
N ILE A 772 -22.75 -43.69 5.34
CA ILE A 772 -22.31 -44.92 4.68
C ILE A 772 -20.85 -45.26 5.04
N GLY A 773 -19.98 -44.26 5.16
CA GLY A 773 -18.54 -44.47 5.35
C GLY A 773 -18.04 -44.28 6.78
N LEU A 774 -17.95 -43.02 7.21
CA LEU A 774 -17.19 -42.61 8.40
C LEU A 774 -17.98 -42.68 9.71
N PHE A 775 -19.32 -42.70 9.63
CA PHE A 775 -20.21 -42.77 10.80
C PHE A 775 -21.44 -43.66 10.54
N PRO A 776 -21.25 -45.00 10.42
CA PRO A 776 -22.34 -45.96 10.18
C PRO A 776 -23.52 -45.88 11.16
N GLN A 777 -23.27 -45.49 12.41
CA GLN A 777 -24.29 -45.31 13.43
C GLN A 777 -25.35 -44.27 13.04
N GLY A 778 -24.99 -43.27 12.22
CA GLY A 778 -25.91 -42.24 11.74
C GLY A 778 -26.82 -42.69 10.60
N TYR A 779 -26.58 -43.86 9.99
CA TYR A 779 -27.30 -44.32 8.79
C TYR A 779 -28.83 -44.29 8.90
N PRO A 780 -29.45 -44.76 10.01
CA PRO A 780 -30.91 -44.75 10.15
C PRO A 780 -31.53 -43.36 10.18
N THR A 781 -30.73 -42.30 10.35
CA THR A 781 -31.18 -40.92 10.54
C THR A 781 -30.72 -40.02 9.40
N PHE A 782 -29.44 -40.10 9.02
CA PHE A 782 -28.84 -39.23 7.99
C PHE A 782 -29.31 -39.53 6.56
N CYS A 783 -29.96 -40.68 6.33
CA CYS A 783 -30.59 -41.01 5.06
C CYS A 783 -32.10 -40.69 5.02
N GLN A 784 -32.70 -40.21 6.12
CA GLN A 784 -34.13 -39.90 6.14
C GLN A 784 -34.43 -38.60 5.39
N PRO A 785 -35.47 -38.57 4.52
CA PRO A 785 -35.83 -37.36 3.78
C PRO A 785 -36.09 -36.14 4.67
N ILE A 786 -36.79 -36.33 5.80
CA ILE A 786 -37.10 -35.23 6.73
C ILE A 786 -35.85 -34.64 7.38
N PHE A 787 -34.87 -35.48 7.73
CA PHE A 787 -33.58 -35.03 8.22
C PHE A 787 -32.85 -34.21 7.16
N LEU A 788 -32.80 -34.71 5.91
CA LEU A 788 -32.15 -34.00 4.80
C LEU A 788 -32.83 -32.67 4.46
N ILE A 789 -34.16 -32.56 4.60
CA ILE A 789 -34.90 -31.31 4.46
C ILE A 789 -34.47 -30.32 5.56
N PHE A 790 -34.38 -30.75 6.83
CA PHE A 790 -33.93 -29.89 7.93
C PHE A 790 -32.46 -29.49 7.79
N THR A 791 -31.59 -30.41 7.40
CA THR A 791 -30.21 -30.12 7.03
C THR A 791 -30.16 -29.10 5.89
N GLY A 792 -31.00 -29.26 4.85
CA GLY A 792 -31.11 -28.29 3.76
C GLY A 792 -31.48 -26.89 4.25
N PHE A 793 -32.54 -26.77 5.06
CA PHE A 793 -32.96 -25.49 5.64
C PHE A 793 -31.89 -24.89 6.55
N LEU A 794 -31.23 -25.70 7.37
CA LEU A 794 -30.14 -25.25 8.23
C LEU A 794 -28.99 -24.73 7.38
N GLY A 795 -28.67 -25.44 6.29
CA GLY A 795 -27.65 -25.02 5.36
C GLY A 795 -27.96 -23.69 4.67
N VAL A 796 -29.22 -23.47 4.27
CA VAL A 796 -29.70 -22.19 3.74
C VAL A 796 -29.57 -21.08 4.79
N ALA A 797 -29.99 -21.36 6.03
CA ALA A 797 -29.97 -20.40 7.11
C ALA A 797 -28.53 -19.99 7.50
N CYS A 798 -27.60 -20.94 7.64
CA CYS A 798 -26.18 -20.65 7.87
C CYS A 798 -25.55 -19.88 6.69
N THR A 799 -25.95 -20.20 5.46
CA THR A 799 -25.50 -19.49 4.26
C THR A 799 -25.99 -18.03 4.26
N PHE A 800 -27.24 -17.79 4.62
CA PHE A 800 -27.82 -16.45 4.75
C PHE A 800 -27.10 -15.63 5.82
N VAL A 801 -26.89 -16.21 7.01
CA VAL A 801 -26.14 -15.56 8.09
C VAL A 801 -24.71 -15.23 7.65
N TYR A 802 -24.02 -16.17 7.00
CA TYR A 802 -22.66 -15.93 6.50
C TYR A 802 -22.63 -14.84 5.40
N ALA A 803 -23.62 -14.81 4.50
CA ALA A 803 -23.72 -13.81 3.45
C ALA A 803 -23.81 -12.38 3.99
N LEU A 804 -24.59 -12.18 5.06
CA LEU A 804 -24.82 -10.87 5.65
C LEU A 804 -23.72 -10.43 6.60
N THR A 805 -23.13 -11.36 7.34
CA THR A 805 -22.16 -11.05 8.39
C THR A 805 -20.71 -11.22 7.95
N GLY A 806 -20.44 -12.07 6.95
CA GLY A 806 -19.10 -12.54 6.60
C GLY A 806 -18.44 -13.39 7.69
N SER A 807 -19.14 -13.71 8.78
CA SER A 807 -18.57 -14.32 9.98
C SER A 807 -18.75 -15.84 9.97
N ALA A 808 -17.62 -16.57 10.04
CA ALA A 808 -17.65 -18.01 10.27
C ALA A 808 -18.27 -18.34 11.65
N TRP A 809 -18.00 -17.50 12.66
CA TRP A 809 -18.50 -17.67 14.02
C TRP A 809 -20.02 -17.58 14.11
N ALA A 810 -20.64 -16.68 13.34
CA ALA A 810 -22.10 -16.58 13.27
C ALA A 810 -22.74 -17.88 12.78
N ALA A 811 -22.21 -18.46 11.69
CA ALA A 811 -22.69 -19.73 11.14
C ALA A 811 -22.40 -20.92 12.08
N ILE A 812 -21.20 -20.99 12.66
CA ILE A 812 -20.80 -22.02 13.63
C ILE A 812 -21.70 -22.00 14.86
N PHE A 813 -21.99 -20.81 15.41
CA PHE A 813 -22.85 -20.69 16.57
C PHE A 813 -24.29 -21.09 16.25
N MET A 814 -24.83 -20.61 15.12
CA MET A 814 -26.17 -20.96 14.66
C MET A 814 -26.32 -22.48 14.49
N HIS A 815 -25.43 -23.11 13.72
CA HIS A 815 -25.44 -24.55 13.51
C HIS A 815 -25.25 -25.30 14.83
N GLY A 816 -24.27 -24.90 15.65
CA GLY A 816 -24.00 -25.50 16.95
C GLY A 816 -25.21 -25.48 17.86
N MET A 817 -25.95 -24.37 17.90
CA MET A 817 -27.15 -24.25 18.73
C MET A 817 -28.29 -25.14 18.24
N VAL A 818 -28.54 -25.20 16.92
CA VAL A 818 -29.55 -26.09 16.34
C VAL A 818 -29.20 -27.56 16.61
N ALA A 819 -27.94 -27.94 16.42
CA ALA A 819 -27.48 -29.30 16.69
C ALA A 819 -27.60 -29.68 18.18
N ALA A 820 -27.22 -28.78 19.09
CA ALA A 820 -27.33 -29.00 20.53
C ALA A 820 -28.79 -29.15 20.99
N ILE A 821 -29.67 -28.25 20.53
CA ILE A 821 -31.11 -28.32 20.86
C ILE A 821 -31.71 -29.63 20.36
N TRP A 822 -31.37 -30.05 19.13
CA TRP A 822 -31.87 -31.31 18.59
C TRP A 822 -31.37 -32.53 19.38
N LEU A 823 -30.06 -32.58 19.66
CA LEU A 823 -29.45 -33.71 20.36
C LEU A 823 -29.99 -33.89 21.78
N PHE A 824 -30.07 -32.79 22.54
CA PHE A 824 -30.38 -32.85 23.97
C PHE A 824 -31.87 -32.66 24.28
N GLY A 825 -32.59 -31.84 23.50
CA GLY A 825 -33.97 -31.45 23.80
C GLY A 825 -35.03 -32.07 22.90
N LEU A 826 -34.68 -32.50 21.67
CA LEU A 826 -35.64 -32.92 20.65
C LEU A 826 -35.40 -34.34 20.11
N GLY A 827 -34.76 -35.20 20.90
CA GLY A 827 -34.69 -36.64 20.65
C GLY A 827 -33.57 -37.10 19.71
N GLY A 828 -32.64 -36.22 19.31
CA GLY A 828 -31.54 -36.56 18.41
C GLY A 828 -30.59 -37.61 18.97
N GLN A 829 -30.32 -37.62 20.28
CA GLN A 829 -29.48 -38.65 20.91
C GLN A 829 -30.06 -40.07 20.73
N ARG A 830 -31.38 -40.22 20.90
CA ARG A 830 -32.08 -41.50 20.70
C ARG A 830 -31.99 -41.97 19.24
N GLN A 831 -32.10 -41.03 18.32
CA GLN A 831 -32.05 -41.32 16.88
C GLN A 831 -30.66 -41.74 16.39
N LEU A 832 -29.60 -41.24 17.01
CA LEU A 832 -28.22 -41.54 16.62
C LEU A 832 -27.61 -42.72 17.37
N PHE A 833 -28.01 -42.97 18.62
CA PHE A 833 -27.31 -43.92 19.50
C PHE A 833 -28.19 -45.04 20.07
N ASP A 834 -29.51 -44.83 20.23
CA ASP A 834 -30.36 -45.83 20.89
C ASP A 834 -30.96 -46.88 19.93
N LYS A 835 -30.97 -46.66 18.61
CA LYS A 835 -31.50 -47.66 17.66
C LYS A 835 -30.68 -48.95 17.57
N ILE A 836 -29.48 -49.00 18.15
CA ILE A 836 -28.61 -50.20 18.15
C ILE A 836 -28.90 -51.13 19.34
N SER A 837 -29.43 -50.63 20.46
CA SER A 837 -29.72 -51.47 21.62
C SER A 837 -30.88 -52.46 21.41
N ARG A 838 -31.66 -52.34 20.32
CA ARG A 838 -32.69 -53.34 19.96
C ARG A 838 -32.24 -54.43 18.97
N VAL A 839 -31.11 -54.25 18.29
CA VAL A 839 -30.60 -55.28 17.35
C VAL A 839 -29.57 -56.20 18.02
N SER A 840 -28.85 -55.73 19.05
CA SER A 840 -27.96 -56.60 19.85
C SER A 840 -28.66 -57.42 20.94
N LEU A 841 -29.99 -57.32 21.05
CA LEU A 841 -30.84 -58.09 21.98
C LEU A 841 -31.75 -59.09 21.23
N SER A 842 -31.54 -59.27 19.93
CA SER A 842 -32.25 -60.25 19.09
C SER A 842 -31.32 -61.11 18.23
N LEU A 843 -30.09 -61.34 18.71
CA LEU A 843 -29.20 -62.41 18.24
C LEU A 843 -28.84 -63.33 19.40
#